data_AF-A0AAD6Q7N1-F1
#
_entry.id   AF-A0AAD6Q7N1-F1
#
_cell.length_a   1.000
_cell.length_b   1.000
_cell.length_c   1.000
_cell.angle_alpha   90.00
_cell.angle_beta   90.00
_cell.angle_gamma   90.00
#
_symmetry.space_group_name_H-M   'P 1'
#
loop_
_entity.id
_entity.type
_entity.pdbx_description
1 polymer ?
#
loop_
_entity_poly.entity_id
_entity_poly.type
_entity_poly.pdbx_seq_one_letter_code
_entity_poly.pdbx_strand_id
1 'polypeptide(L)'
;MPAQMQRTLLLLPFFLTTLLYCQPISTVASPDPTFSPSNGTDYIRSGCGATLYPEICYASLARYASAVQNSPGRLARVAIKVSLLRTSHMAAYVSNLSRQSDFGADNRAAAALHDCFSNLGDAVDEIRGSLKQMRQIGAAGPSTESFQFQMGNVQTWMSAALTDEDTCTDGFEDVGDGEVKTEVCNRAADVKKLTSNALALQLVLGFLNASFLFYSLALVHGDSVTPCDQTPFPEVCNYFIDTNISKTPPLFAFRDQSLLITMNKATEAHQMVSSMDLSSFNQQAKLAWDDCLKLYEDTVHHVNRSMSSNNLADSQTWLSAAIANQRTCENGFIDFNIVSYLESLPNMLRNFTKLLSNTLSLNMAIISSPPILLDTKQDGGRRRLLVDGFPSWVPASDRKLLQSNGRAAPKADIVVAQDGSGDYKTISEAVAASAKLRSGTKSKRFVIYVKRGVYKENVEIKKSMKNLMFVGDGIDATVITSNKNTQDGTTTFRSATVGVSGKGFIARDMTFENTAGPQKHQAVALRSGSDFSVFYSCSFKGYQDTLYVHSQRQFYRDCDIYGTVDFIFGDAVAVLQNCNIYVRRPMSGQKNTVTAQGRTDPGENTGIVIHNSRVMAASDLRPVQGSFKSYLGRPWKKYSRTVFLKSNIDGLIDPAGWLPWKGAFALSTLYYGEYMSTGSGASTKGRVKWPGYHTIKSPLEAGKFTVENILAGNSWISAAGVPFESGL
;
A
#
# COMPACT_ATOMS: atom_id res chain seq x y z
N MET A 1 72.70 -15.52 -15.45
CA MET A 1 73.70 -14.64 -14.82
C MET A 1 73.82 -13.39 -15.68
N PRO A 2 73.86 -12.17 -15.12
CA PRO A 2 73.36 -11.67 -13.82
C PRO A 2 72.29 -10.56 -14.04
N ALA A 3 71.54 -10.01 -13.08
CA ALA A 3 71.16 -10.35 -11.71
C ALA A 3 70.06 -9.36 -11.23
N GLN A 4 69.28 -9.79 -10.24
CA GLN A 4 68.48 -9.03 -9.25
C GLN A 4 67.23 -8.24 -9.70
N MET A 5 66.08 -8.25 -9.00
CA MET A 5 65.72 -8.78 -7.68
C MET A 5 64.19 -9.07 -7.63
N GLN A 6 63.81 -10.27 -7.15
CA GLN A 6 62.44 -10.71 -6.84
C GLN A 6 61.98 -10.16 -5.48
N ARG A 7 60.66 -9.99 -5.29
CA ARG A 7 59.93 -10.58 -4.15
C ARG A 7 58.41 -10.46 -4.28
N THR A 8 57.79 -11.61 -4.46
CA THR A 8 56.40 -11.95 -4.14
C THR A 8 56.30 -12.28 -2.66
N LEU A 9 55.22 -11.92 -1.95
CA LEU A 9 54.74 -12.72 -0.82
C LEU A 9 53.25 -12.46 -0.50
N LEU A 10 52.49 -13.56 -0.44
CA LEU A 10 51.18 -13.70 0.20
C LEU A 10 51.32 -13.65 1.74
N LEU A 11 50.28 -13.19 2.46
CA LEU A 11 49.55 -13.95 3.51
C LEU A 11 48.53 -13.06 4.28
N LEU A 12 47.44 -13.72 4.68
CA LEU A 12 46.20 -13.29 5.35
C LEU A 12 46.39 -12.99 6.88
N PRO A 13 45.33 -12.57 7.64
CA PRO A 13 45.39 -11.53 8.66
C PRO A 13 45.40 -12.06 10.11
N PHE A 14 45.73 -11.18 11.06
CA PHE A 14 45.47 -11.39 12.49
C PHE A 14 44.89 -10.12 13.13
N PHE A 15 43.79 -10.31 13.86
CA PHE A 15 43.13 -9.36 14.76
C PHE A 15 44.02 -9.02 15.97
N LEU A 16 43.95 -7.78 16.48
CA LEU A 16 43.31 -7.40 17.77
C LEU A 16 43.97 -6.14 18.43
N THR A 17 43.10 -5.18 18.82
CA THR A 17 43.17 -4.24 19.96
C THR A 17 44.33 -3.23 20.13
N THR A 18 44.00 -1.93 20.18
CA THR A 18 43.86 -1.14 21.43
C THR A 18 43.50 0.34 21.15
N LEU A 19 42.52 0.85 21.89
CA LEU A 19 42.14 2.27 22.02
C LEU A 19 43.01 2.93 23.10
N LEU A 20 43.42 4.20 22.91
CA LEU A 20 43.39 5.26 23.94
C LEU A 20 43.94 6.64 23.46
N TYR A 21 43.40 7.67 24.13
CA TYR A 21 43.78 9.10 24.24
C TYR A 21 43.29 10.12 23.19
N CYS A 22 42.30 10.94 23.59
CA CYS A 22 42.58 12.26 24.18
C CYS A 22 41.33 12.89 24.84
N GLN A 23 41.49 13.43 26.04
CA GLN A 23 40.59 14.41 26.69
C GLN A 23 41.41 15.65 27.08
N PRO A 24 40.80 16.83 27.26
CA PRO A 24 41.35 17.89 28.08
C PRO A 24 40.68 18.01 29.46
N ILE A 25 41.47 18.53 30.39
CA ILE A 25 41.30 18.63 31.85
C ILE A 25 40.49 19.88 32.24
N SER A 26 39.74 19.82 33.35
CA SER A 26 39.63 20.91 34.34
C SER A 26 39.26 20.38 35.73
N THR A 27 39.72 21.10 36.74
CA THR A 27 40.09 20.77 38.12
C THR A 27 38.96 20.66 39.15
N VAL A 28 39.26 19.94 40.24
CA VAL A 28 38.44 19.57 41.40
C VAL A 28 38.37 20.66 42.49
N ALA A 29 37.22 20.76 43.18
CA ALA A 29 37.14 21.14 44.61
C ALA A 29 36.03 20.32 45.31
N SER A 30 36.31 19.83 46.53
CA SER A 30 35.44 19.04 47.44
C SER A 30 35.63 19.58 48.88
N PRO A 31 34.93 19.11 49.94
CA PRO A 31 33.66 18.35 50.06
C PRO A 31 32.66 18.96 51.08
N ASP A 32 31.38 18.60 50.99
CA ASP A 32 30.50 18.49 52.18
C ASP A 32 29.50 17.33 51.97
N PRO A 33 29.10 16.61 53.03
CA PRO A 33 28.71 15.21 52.95
C PRO A 33 27.22 15.04 52.66
N THR A 34 26.90 13.94 51.96
CA THR A 34 25.58 13.34 51.70
C THR A 34 24.95 13.61 50.33
N PHE A 35 25.55 13.06 49.26
CA PHE A 35 24.78 12.33 48.25
C PHE A 35 25.73 11.48 47.42
N SER A 36 25.59 10.15 47.48
CA SER A 36 26.25 9.27 46.52
C SER A 36 25.58 9.47 45.16
N PRO A 37 26.29 9.91 44.10
CA PRO A 37 25.69 9.97 42.78
C PRO A 37 25.51 8.53 42.32
N SER A 38 24.27 8.06 42.38
CA SER A 38 23.96 6.70 42.00
C SER A 38 24.34 6.49 40.53
N ASN A 39 25.14 5.45 40.29
CA ASN A 39 25.53 4.88 39.00
C ASN A 39 24.35 4.74 37.98
N GLY A 40 23.10 4.78 38.46
CA GLY A 40 21.86 4.79 37.68
C GLY A 40 21.55 6.07 36.92
N THR A 41 21.87 7.25 37.46
CA THR A 41 21.54 8.52 36.80
C THR A 41 22.46 8.81 35.61
N ASP A 42 23.75 8.47 35.71
CA ASP A 42 24.70 8.60 34.60
C ASP A 42 24.38 7.65 33.44
N TYR A 43 23.89 6.44 33.75
CA TYR A 43 23.40 5.49 32.75
C TYR A 43 22.23 6.04 31.93
N ILE A 44 21.25 6.67 32.60
CA ILE A 44 20.11 7.32 31.93
C ILE A 44 20.61 8.48 31.05
N ARG A 45 21.53 9.30 31.56
CA ARG A 45 22.11 10.43 30.81
C ARG A 45 22.79 9.95 29.52
N SER A 46 23.56 8.87 29.61
CA SER A 46 24.19 8.24 28.45
C SER A 46 23.17 7.71 27.44
N GLY A 47 22.15 6.97 27.88
CA GLY A 47 21.09 6.46 27.00
C GLY A 47 20.29 7.57 26.32
N CYS A 48 19.99 8.65 27.05
CA CYS A 48 19.28 9.81 26.52
C CYS A 48 20.09 10.60 25.49
N GLY A 49 21.42 10.53 25.52
CA GLY A 49 22.30 11.19 24.53
C GLY A 49 22.08 10.73 23.09
N ALA A 50 21.48 9.55 22.89
CA ALA A 50 21.13 9.00 21.58
C ALA A 50 19.71 9.38 21.10
N THR A 51 18.98 10.20 21.86
CA THR A 51 17.59 10.60 21.55
C THR A 51 17.52 11.98 20.89
N LEU A 52 16.40 12.27 20.22
CA LEU A 52 16.17 13.56 19.56
C LEU A 52 16.06 14.72 20.55
N TYR A 53 15.58 14.46 21.78
CA TYR A 53 15.43 15.46 22.84
C TYR A 53 16.13 15.02 24.13
N PRO A 54 17.48 15.05 24.18
CA PRO A 54 18.29 14.43 25.23
C PRO A 54 18.04 15.03 26.63
N GLU A 55 17.89 16.35 26.74
CA GLU A 55 17.63 17.02 28.02
C GLU A 55 16.25 16.67 28.60
N ILE A 56 15.22 16.63 27.73
CA ILE A 56 13.86 16.25 28.11
C ILE A 56 13.81 14.76 28.47
N CYS A 57 14.55 13.92 27.74
CA CYS A 57 14.72 12.50 28.05
C CYS A 57 15.32 12.34 29.45
N TYR A 58 16.44 13.01 29.75
CA TYR A 58 17.10 12.90 31.04
C TYR A 58 16.22 13.43 32.17
N ALA A 59 15.66 14.63 32.04
CA ALA A 59 14.83 15.26 33.06
C ALA A 59 13.58 14.43 33.39
N SER A 60 12.98 13.78 32.39
CA SER A 60 11.79 12.94 32.60
C SER A 60 12.08 11.55 33.17
N LEU A 61 13.31 11.03 33.00
CA LEU A 61 13.68 9.67 33.39
C LEU A 61 14.59 9.57 34.63
N ALA A 62 15.36 10.60 34.96
CA ALA A 62 16.39 10.56 36.01
C ALA A 62 15.84 10.11 37.38
N ARG A 63 14.62 10.53 37.74
CA ARG A 63 13.94 10.12 38.99
C ARG A 63 13.61 8.63 39.07
N TYR A 64 13.69 7.90 37.95
CA TYR A 64 13.44 6.46 37.87
C TYR A 64 14.74 5.64 37.80
N ALA A 65 15.91 6.22 38.09
CA ALA A 65 17.20 5.54 38.09
C ALA A 65 17.19 4.20 38.87
N SER A 66 16.53 4.16 40.02
CA SER A 66 16.38 2.95 40.84
C SER A 66 15.52 1.85 40.19
N ALA A 67 14.58 2.21 39.30
CA ALA A 67 13.75 1.28 38.54
C ALA A 67 14.43 0.81 37.25
N VAL A 68 15.28 1.65 36.66
CA VAL A 68 16.05 1.32 35.45
C VAL A 68 17.17 0.33 35.74
N GLN A 69 17.88 0.47 36.88
CA GLN A 69 18.96 -0.44 37.30
C GLN A 69 19.99 -0.73 36.20
N ASN A 70 20.39 0.29 35.43
CA ASN A 70 21.36 0.17 34.34
C ASN A 70 21.00 -0.83 33.23
N SER A 71 19.72 -1.17 33.07
CA SER A 71 19.24 -2.11 32.05
C SER A 71 18.60 -1.36 30.87
N PRO A 72 19.03 -1.62 29.61
CA PRO A 72 18.44 -0.98 28.44
C PRO A 72 16.94 -1.29 28.31
N GLY A 73 16.56 -2.54 28.60
CA GLY A 73 15.17 -3.01 28.52
C GLY A 73 14.27 -2.32 29.55
N ARG A 74 14.79 -2.12 30.77
CA ARG A 74 14.07 -1.40 31.82
C ARG A 74 14.04 0.10 31.55
N LEU A 75 15.10 0.67 30.98
CA LEU A 75 15.13 2.06 30.54
C LEU A 75 14.04 2.34 29.51
N ALA A 76 13.95 1.54 28.45
CA ALA A 76 12.90 1.70 27.43
C ALA A 76 11.49 1.49 27.99
N ARG A 77 11.31 0.48 28.86
CA ARG A 77 10.01 0.24 29.52
C ARG A 77 9.58 1.40 30.42
N VAL A 78 10.52 2.00 31.16
CA VAL A 78 10.26 3.20 31.97
C VAL A 78 9.93 4.39 31.08
N ALA A 79 10.63 4.57 29.96
CA ALA A 79 10.34 5.63 28.99
C ALA A 79 8.94 5.54 28.36
N ILE A 80 8.50 4.33 27.98
CA ILE A 80 7.13 4.09 27.50
C ILE A 80 6.11 4.40 28.60
N LYS A 81 6.39 4.00 29.85
CA LYS A 81 5.49 4.27 30.98
C LYS A 81 5.36 5.77 31.28
N VAL A 82 6.45 6.53 31.17
CA VAL A 82 6.44 7.99 31.33
C VAL A 82 5.66 8.66 30.20
N SER A 83 5.84 8.20 28.96
CA SER A 83 5.07 8.68 27.80
C SER A 83 3.57 8.41 28.02
N LEU A 84 3.19 7.17 28.36
CA LEU A 84 1.80 6.79 28.63
C LEU A 84 1.13 7.69 29.67
N LEU A 85 1.85 7.97 30.77
CA LEU A 85 1.35 8.83 31.84
C LEU A 85 1.07 10.24 31.31
N ARG A 86 1.98 10.81 30.52
CA ARG A 86 1.85 12.17 29.98
C ARG A 86 0.80 12.26 28.90
N THR A 87 0.72 11.31 27.98
CA THR A 87 -0.34 11.23 26.96
C THR A 87 -1.71 11.05 27.62
N SER A 88 -1.82 10.23 28.67
CA SER A 88 -3.08 10.05 29.41
C SER A 88 -3.54 11.33 30.13
N HIS A 89 -2.61 12.08 30.73
CA HIS A 89 -2.93 13.38 31.31
C HIS A 89 -3.38 14.40 30.26
N MET A 90 -2.75 14.38 29.08
CA MET A 90 -3.12 15.25 27.97
C MET A 90 -4.51 14.90 27.41
N ALA A 91 -4.81 13.61 27.22
CA ALA A 91 -6.14 13.14 26.82
C ALA A 91 -7.23 13.60 27.80
N ALA A 92 -6.98 13.48 29.11
CA ALA A 92 -7.92 13.95 30.14
C ALA A 92 -8.09 15.49 30.12
N TYR A 93 -7.01 16.24 29.88
CA TYR A 93 -7.04 17.69 29.76
C TYR A 93 -7.90 18.14 28.58
N VAL A 94 -7.66 17.58 27.38
CA VAL A 94 -8.43 17.90 26.16
C VAL A 94 -9.89 17.46 26.30
N SER A 95 -10.15 16.31 26.94
CA SER A 95 -11.51 15.86 27.25
C SER A 95 -12.27 16.87 28.12
N ASN A 96 -11.62 17.46 29.13
CA ASN A 96 -12.24 18.45 29.99
C ASN A 96 -12.51 19.77 29.25
N LEU A 97 -11.57 20.22 28.41
CA LEU A 97 -11.77 21.39 27.56
C LEU A 97 -12.93 21.20 26.57
N SER A 98 -13.00 20.04 25.93
CA SER A 98 -14.09 19.69 24.99
C SER A 98 -15.47 19.68 25.66
N ARG A 99 -15.55 19.43 26.98
CA ARG A 99 -16.80 19.50 27.75
C ARG A 99 -17.18 20.91 28.21
N GLN A 100 -16.22 21.83 28.26
CA GLN A 100 -16.40 23.20 28.75
C GLN A 100 -16.57 24.23 27.63
N SER A 101 -16.26 23.88 26.38
CA SER A 101 -16.45 24.75 25.23
C SER A 101 -17.93 24.96 24.95
N ASP A 102 -18.43 26.16 25.26
CA ASP A 102 -19.74 26.63 24.83
C ASP A 102 -19.74 26.76 23.29
N PHE A 103 -20.76 26.25 22.61
CA PHE A 103 -20.83 26.15 21.13
C PHE A 103 -21.00 27.51 20.41
N GLY A 104 -20.54 28.59 21.02
CA GLY A 104 -20.76 29.96 20.57
C GLY A 104 -19.50 30.82 20.72
N ALA A 105 -18.50 30.61 19.85
CA ALA A 105 -17.60 31.67 19.35
C ALA A 105 -16.64 31.19 18.26
N ASP A 106 -16.17 29.93 18.29
CA ASP A 106 -15.32 29.35 17.24
C ASP A 106 -15.60 27.83 17.06
N ASN A 107 -16.47 27.51 16.10
CA ASN A 107 -16.86 26.13 15.78
C ASN A 107 -15.66 25.26 15.34
N ARG A 108 -14.56 25.86 14.86
CA ARG A 108 -13.38 25.11 14.40
C ARG A 108 -12.51 24.67 15.56
N ALA A 109 -12.35 25.51 16.58
CA ALA A 109 -11.61 25.15 17.79
C ALA A 109 -12.29 23.99 18.55
N ALA A 110 -13.62 23.97 18.60
CA ALA A 110 -14.38 22.89 19.22
C ALA A 110 -14.23 21.55 18.46
N ALA A 111 -14.27 21.58 17.13
CA ALA A 111 -14.01 20.41 16.30
C ALA A 111 -12.57 19.89 16.47
N ALA A 112 -11.58 20.80 16.44
CA ALA A 112 -10.18 20.45 16.65
C ALA A 112 -9.91 19.83 18.04
N LEU A 113 -10.61 20.30 19.09
CA LEU A 113 -10.56 19.70 20.42
C LEU A 113 -11.15 18.29 20.45
N HIS A 114 -12.25 18.05 19.74
CA HIS A 114 -12.87 16.73 19.66
C HIS A 114 -11.97 15.72 18.93
N ASP A 115 -11.43 16.11 17.77
CA ASP A 115 -10.50 15.30 16.99
C ASP A 115 -9.23 15.02 17.79
N CYS A 116 -8.67 16.03 18.46
CA CYS A 116 -7.51 15.86 19.33
C CYS A 116 -7.80 14.92 20.51
N PHE A 117 -8.99 14.96 21.11
CA PHE A 117 -9.37 14.00 22.15
C PHE A 117 -9.38 12.55 21.63
N SER A 118 -9.95 12.31 20.45
CA SER A 118 -9.95 10.99 19.82
C SER A 118 -8.52 10.51 19.56
N ASN A 119 -7.71 11.33 18.90
CA ASN A 119 -6.32 11.01 18.57
C ASN A 119 -5.49 10.73 19.83
N LEU A 120 -5.64 11.50 20.90
CA LEU A 120 -4.95 11.24 22.16
C LEU A 120 -5.45 9.97 22.87
N GLY A 121 -6.71 9.60 22.67
CA GLY A 121 -7.26 8.32 23.11
C GLY A 121 -6.58 7.14 22.42
N ASP A 122 -6.47 7.20 21.10
CA ASP A 122 -5.78 6.20 20.28
C ASP A 122 -4.29 6.12 20.66
N ALA A 123 -3.61 7.26 20.81
CA ALA A 123 -2.22 7.32 21.27
C ALA A 123 -2.02 6.62 22.63
N VAL A 124 -2.95 6.81 23.57
CA VAL A 124 -2.90 6.14 24.88
C VAL A 124 -3.02 4.63 24.75
N ASP A 125 -3.89 4.15 23.87
CA ASP A 125 -4.08 2.72 23.65
C ASP A 125 -2.90 2.07 22.95
N GLU A 126 -2.30 2.75 21.97
CA GLU A 126 -1.09 2.33 21.29
C GLU A 126 0.10 2.24 22.26
N ILE A 127 0.35 3.27 23.08
CA ILE A 127 1.43 3.25 24.09
C ILE A 127 1.16 2.17 25.15
N ARG A 128 -0.10 1.94 25.54
CA ARG A 128 -0.48 0.86 26.46
C ARG A 128 -0.22 -0.51 25.85
N GLY A 129 -0.49 -0.68 24.55
CA GLY A 129 -0.13 -1.84 23.75
C GLY A 129 1.38 -2.10 23.78
N SER A 130 2.19 -1.07 23.50
CA SER A 130 3.66 -1.13 23.59
C SER A 130 4.14 -1.58 24.97
N LEU A 131 3.54 -1.06 26.04
CA LEU A 131 3.91 -1.44 27.40
C LEU A 131 3.53 -2.89 27.72
N LYS A 132 2.41 -3.39 27.20
CA LYS A 132 1.97 -4.79 27.34
C LYS A 132 2.94 -5.73 26.63
N GLN A 133 3.35 -5.39 25.41
CA GLN A 133 4.32 -6.15 24.63
C GLN A 133 5.70 -6.17 25.29
N MET A 134 6.16 -5.03 25.82
CA MET A 134 7.41 -4.95 26.60
C MET A 134 7.42 -5.80 27.88
N ARG A 135 6.25 -6.18 28.43
CA ARG A 135 6.17 -7.13 29.56
C ARG A 135 6.37 -8.57 29.12
N GLN A 136 6.07 -8.89 27.87
CA GLN A 136 6.14 -10.24 27.31
C GLN A 136 7.57 -10.59 26.85
N ILE A 137 8.41 -9.58 26.57
CA ILE A 137 9.82 -9.69 26.15
C ILE A 137 10.74 -10.40 27.18
N GLY A 138 10.26 -10.72 28.38
CA GLY A 138 11.01 -11.50 29.39
C GLY A 138 10.33 -12.80 29.86
N ALA A 139 9.13 -13.13 29.36
CA ALA A 139 8.36 -14.28 29.83
C ALA A 139 8.43 -15.50 28.89
N ALA A 140 8.96 -15.33 27.66
CA ALA A 140 8.86 -16.31 26.58
C ALA A 140 10.18 -17.03 26.20
N GLY A 141 11.22 -16.98 27.04
CA GLY A 141 12.52 -17.60 26.74
C GLY A 141 13.34 -16.87 25.66
N PRO A 142 14.63 -17.21 25.46
CA PRO A 142 15.55 -16.45 24.63
C PRO A 142 15.58 -17.00 23.19
N SER A 143 14.75 -16.45 22.30
CA SER A 143 15.01 -16.51 20.86
C SER A 143 15.07 -15.10 20.28
N THR A 144 16.14 -14.81 19.54
CA THR A 144 16.42 -13.48 18.95
C THR A 144 15.31 -13.03 18.00
N GLU A 145 14.62 -13.98 17.35
CA GLU A 145 13.49 -13.70 16.45
C GLU A 145 12.22 -13.25 17.20
N SER A 146 11.88 -13.88 18.34
CA SER A 146 10.78 -13.45 19.21
C SER A 146 11.03 -12.05 19.78
N PHE A 147 12.27 -11.78 20.20
CA PHE A 147 12.68 -10.45 20.66
C PHE A 147 12.54 -9.38 19.56
N GLN A 148 13.03 -9.67 18.34
CA GLN A 148 12.94 -8.74 17.21
C GLN A 148 11.50 -8.46 16.78
N PHE A 149 10.66 -9.50 16.74
CA PHE A 149 9.23 -9.37 16.41
C PHE A 149 8.48 -8.54 17.45
N GLN A 150 8.62 -8.88 18.74
CA GLN A 150 7.97 -8.15 19.82
C GLN A 150 8.47 -6.70 19.91
N MET A 151 9.77 -6.47 19.69
CA MET A 151 10.32 -5.12 19.63
C MET A 151 9.80 -4.34 18.40
N GLY A 152 9.61 -5.02 17.25
CA GLY A 152 8.99 -4.43 16.06
C GLY A 152 7.55 -3.95 16.30
N ASN A 153 6.76 -4.70 17.06
CA ASN A 153 5.41 -4.29 17.46
C ASN A 153 5.45 -3.07 18.41
N VAL A 154 6.34 -3.09 19.41
CA VAL A 154 6.53 -1.96 20.32
C VAL A 154 6.90 -0.69 19.55
N GLN A 155 7.83 -0.78 18.59
CA GLN A 155 8.24 0.34 17.74
C GLN A 155 7.09 0.84 16.84
N THR A 156 6.29 -0.08 16.30
CA THR A 156 5.15 0.23 15.45
C THR A 156 4.11 1.04 16.20
N TRP A 157 3.67 0.57 17.36
CA TRP A 157 2.64 1.23 18.16
C TRP A 157 3.13 2.55 18.78
N MET A 158 4.40 2.63 19.21
CA MET A 158 4.96 3.92 19.65
C MET A 158 5.06 4.95 18.52
N SER A 159 5.31 4.51 17.28
CA SER A 159 5.32 5.40 16.11
C SER A 159 3.90 5.84 15.73
N ALA A 160 2.91 4.96 15.88
CA ALA A 160 1.49 5.29 15.70
C ALA A 160 1.04 6.33 16.73
N ALA A 161 1.34 6.12 18.02
CA ALA A 161 1.01 7.09 19.06
C ALA A 161 1.62 8.48 18.82
N LEU A 162 2.87 8.55 18.36
CA LEU A 162 3.49 9.83 17.98
C LEU A 162 2.75 10.50 16.81
N THR A 163 2.25 9.71 15.86
CA THR A 163 1.48 10.19 14.71
C THR A 163 0.10 10.72 15.15
N ASP A 164 -0.54 10.07 16.11
CA ASP A 164 -1.82 10.53 16.65
C ASP A 164 -1.65 11.82 17.47
N GLU A 165 -0.57 11.92 18.25
CA GLU A 165 -0.17 13.16 18.93
C GLU A 165 0.12 14.30 17.94
N ASP A 166 0.74 14.00 16.78
CA ASP A 166 0.91 14.94 15.67
C ASP A 166 -0.43 15.34 15.04
N THR A 167 -1.29 14.38 14.78
CA THR A 167 -2.62 14.62 14.19
C THR A 167 -3.50 15.48 15.10
N CYS A 168 -3.39 15.33 16.42
CA CYS A 168 -4.04 16.23 17.37
C CYS A 168 -3.64 17.69 17.13
N THR A 169 -2.36 18.01 16.96
CA THR A 169 -1.94 19.41 16.75
C THR A 169 -2.23 19.91 15.34
N ASP A 170 -2.18 19.02 14.35
CA ASP A 170 -2.53 19.35 12.96
C ASP A 170 -3.98 19.82 12.84
N GLY A 171 -4.89 19.26 13.65
CA GLY A 171 -6.30 19.67 13.71
C GLY A 171 -6.49 21.15 14.08
N PHE A 172 -5.47 21.80 14.64
CA PHE A 172 -5.50 23.22 15.00
C PHE A 172 -4.86 24.15 13.96
N GLU A 173 -4.35 23.66 12.82
CA GLU A 173 -3.70 24.50 11.80
C GLU A 173 -4.65 25.57 11.24
N ASP A 174 -5.91 25.20 10.98
CA ASP A 174 -6.96 26.09 10.43
C ASP A 174 -7.76 26.83 11.53
N VAL A 175 -7.38 26.67 12.80
CA VAL A 175 -7.95 27.39 13.95
C VAL A 175 -7.18 28.70 14.13
N GLY A 176 -7.91 29.80 14.33
CA GLY A 176 -7.31 31.11 14.58
C GLY A 176 -6.38 31.09 15.80
N ASP A 177 -5.35 31.93 15.80
CA ASP A 177 -4.44 32.00 16.94
C ASP A 177 -5.19 32.48 18.19
N GLY A 178 -5.13 31.67 19.24
CA GLY A 178 -5.88 31.87 20.48
C GLY A 178 -5.34 31.03 21.62
N GLU A 179 -5.83 31.28 22.83
CA GLU A 179 -5.35 30.65 24.07
C GLU A 179 -5.48 29.12 24.03
N VAL A 180 -6.62 28.61 23.54
CA VAL A 180 -6.90 27.16 23.44
C VAL A 180 -5.92 26.48 22.48
N LYS A 181 -5.74 27.01 21.27
CA LYS A 181 -4.79 26.47 20.27
C LYS A 181 -3.38 26.45 20.83
N THR A 182 -2.95 27.56 21.44
CA THR A 182 -1.60 27.72 21.98
C THR A 182 -1.33 26.71 23.09
N GLU A 183 -2.24 26.60 24.05
CA GLU A 183 -2.06 25.73 25.22
C GLU A 183 -2.13 24.24 24.85
N VAL A 184 -3.06 23.85 23.97
CA VAL A 184 -3.18 22.46 23.50
C VAL A 184 -1.97 22.05 22.66
N CYS A 185 -1.53 22.89 21.72
CA CYS A 185 -0.39 22.58 20.86
C CYS A 185 0.92 22.51 21.65
N ASN A 186 1.13 23.41 22.63
CA ASN A 186 2.33 23.38 23.48
C ASN A 186 2.39 22.11 24.32
N ARG A 187 1.28 21.73 24.96
CA ARG A 187 1.21 20.51 25.78
C ARG A 187 1.37 19.25 24.92
N ALA A 188 0.73 19.19 23.76
CA ALA A 188 0.89 18.07 22.83
C ALA A 188 2.33 17.98 22.32
N ALA A 189 3.00 19.11 22.03
CA ALA A 189 4.40 19.13 21.63
C ALA A 189 5.32 18.53 22.70
N ASP A 190 5.03 18.74 23.98
CA ASP A 190 5.82 18.13 25.06
C ASP A 190 5.56 16.62 25.20
N VAL A 191 4.34 16.16 24.96
CA VAL A 191 4.02 14.73 24.90
C VAL A 191 4.78 14.06 23.75
N LYS A 192 4.75 14.63 22.55
CA LYS A 192 5.47 14.13 21.37
C LYS A 192 6.96 13.94 21.62
N LYS A 193 7.61 14.90 22.29
CA LYS A 193 9.04 14.81 22.62
C LYS A 193 9.33 13.60 23.50
N LEU A 194 8.45 13.27 24.44
CA LEU A 194 8.59 12.10 25.32
C LEU A 194 8.35 10.79 24.56
N THR A 195 7.29 10.72 23.74
CA THR A 195 6.97 9.57 22.90
C THR A 195 8.09 9.29 21.89
N SER A 196 8.64 10.34 21.27
CA SER A 196 9.82 10.28 20.38
C SER A 196 11.07 9.77 21.09
N ASN A 197 11.38 10.28 22.29
CA ASN A 197 12.50 9.79 23.08
C ASN A 197 12.33 8.32 23.50
N ALA A 198 11.11 7.91 23.87
CA ALA A 198 10.81 6.53 24.23
C ALA A 198 10.97 5.57 23.04
N LEU A 199 10.59 5.99 21.83
CA LEU A 199 10.83 5.27 20.58
C LEU A 199 12.34 5.16 20.27
N ALA A 200 13.10 6.25 20.43
CA ALA A 200 14.54 6.26 20.19
C ALA A 200 15.30 5.30 21.15
N LEU A 201 14.91 5.25 22.43
CA LEU A 201 15.51 4.33 23.40
C LEU A 201 15.22 2.85 23.11
N GLN A 202 14.23 2.53 22.29
CA GLN A 202 13.98 1.16 21.80
C GLN A 202 14.89 0.77 20.64
N LEU A 203 15.29 1.73 19.81
CA LEU A 203 16.24 1.48 18.72
C LEU A 203 17.62 1.10 19.27
N VAL A 204 18.04 1.74 20.38
CA VAL A 204 19.30 1.42 21.09
C VAL A 204 19.31 -0.03 21.63
N LEU A 205 18.15 -0.57 22.04
CA LEU A 205 17.98 -1.98 22.43
C LEU A 205 18.17 -2.97 21.28
N GLY A 206 17.76 -2.60 20.07
CA GLY A 206 17.91 -3.42 18.87
C GLY A 206 19.38 -3.57 18.43
N PHE A 207 20.19 -2.52 18.60
CA PHE A 207 21.61 -2.53 18.22
C PHE A 207 22.52 -3.30 19.20
N LEU A 208 22.18 -3.36 20.49
CA LEU A 208 22.99 -4.07 21.50
C LEU A 208 22.89 -5.60 21.40
N ASN A 209 21.79 -6.14 20.84
CA ASN A 209 21.60 -7.60 20.65
C ASN A 209 22.17 -8.13 19.32
N ALA A 210 22.68 -7.27 18.43
CA ALA A 210 23.30 -7.69 17.17
C ALA A 210 24.79 -8.11 17.33
N SER A 211 25.37 -7.98 18.53
CA SER A 211 26.82 -8.15 18.74
C SER A 211 27.25 -9.37 19.57
N PHE A 212 26.36 -10.26 20.02
CA PHE A 212 26.78 -11.47 20.75
C PHE A 212 25.98 -12.72 20.36
N LEU A 213 26.67 -13.63 19.66
CA LEU A 213 26.48 -15.09 19.65
C LEU A 213 25.31 -15.67 18.82
N PHE A 214 25.51 -15.72 17.50
CA PHE A 214 25.06 -16.85 16.68
C PHE A 214 26.28 -17.53 16.08
N TYR A 215 26.71 -18.63 16.68
CA TYR A 215 27.22 -19.82 15.97
C TYR A 215 27.36 -20.93 17.02
N SER A 216 26.63 -22.03 16.83
CA SER A 216 26.63 -23.27 17.63
C SER A 216 25.72 -23.28 18.87
N LEU A 217 24.45 -23.72 18.73
CA LEU A 217 23.71 -24.55 19.73
C LEU A 217 22.22 -24.80 19.42
N ALA A 218 21.66 -24.35 18.29
CA ALA A 218 20.28 -24.66 17.90
C ALA A 218 20.08 -26.10 17.36
N LEU A 219 20.57 -27.11 18.10
CA LEU A 219 20.23 -28.52 17.91
C LEU A 219 19.71 -29.19 19.20
N VAL A 220 19.47 -28.43 20.27
CA VAL A 220 18.91 -28.99 21.51
C VAL A 220 17.93 -27.95 22.08
N HIS A 221 16.73 -28.39 22.47
CA HIS A 221 15.55 -27.64 22.97
C HIS A 221 14.50 -27.30 21.91
N GLY A 222 13.55 -28.22 21.75
CA GLY A 222 12.36 -28.06 20.91
C GLY A 222 11.27 -27.24 21.60
N ASP A 223 11.34 -25.92 21.46
CA ASP A 223 10.19 -25.03 21.67
C ASP A 223 9.42 -24.87 20.35
N SER A 224 8.11 -25.12 20.39
CA SER A 224 7.22 -25.06 19.23
C SER A 224 6.80 -23.62 18.94
N VAL A 225 7.43 -22.96 17.96
CA VAL A 225 6.99 -21.68 17.40
C VAL A 225 5.69 -21.91 16.62
N THR A 226 4.62 -21.15 16.92
CA THR A 226 3.38 -21.26 16.15
C THR A 226 3.50 -20.43 14.87
N PRO A 227 2.96 -20.87 13.72
CA PRO A 227 2.97 -20.04 12.51
C PRO A 227 2.19 -18.71 12.66
N CYS A 228 1.35 -18.56 13.70
CA CYS A 228 0.68 -17.30 14.04
C CYS A 228 1.64 -16.21 14.53
N ASP A 229 2.72 -16.57 15.22
CA ASP A 229 3.68 -15.62 15.79
C ASP A 229 4.44 -14.82 14.71
N GLN A 230 4.40 -15.30 13.46
CA GLN A 230 5.03 -14.68 12.30
C GLN A 230 4.04 -13.89 11.44
N THR A 231 2.77 -13.80 11.84
CA THR A 231 1.75 -13.03 11.12
C THR A 231 1.67 -11.58 11.61
N PRO A 232 1.19 -10.62 10.80
CA PRO A 232 1.08 -9.20 11.21
C PRO A 232 0.12 -8.97 12.39
N PHE A 233 -0.86 -9.85 12.60
CA PHE A 233 -1.84 -9.78 13.68
C PHE A 233 -1.94 -11.13 14.43
N PRO A 234 -0.92 -11.52 15.21
CA PRO A 234 -0.88 -12.82 15.89
C PRO A 234 -2.05 -13.07 16.83
N GLU A 235 -2.58 -12.03 17.48
CA GLU A 235 -3.73 -12.14 18.38
C GLU A 235 -5.00 -12.59 17.66
N VAL A 236 -5.21 -12.08 16.44
CA VAL A 236 -6.35 -12.47 15.59
C VAL A 236 -6.13 -13.87 15.02
N CYS A 237 -4.89 -14.17 14.62
CA CYS A 237 -4.51 -15.50 14.13
C CYS A 237 -4.78 -16.58 15.19
N ASN A 238 -4.24 -16.39 16.40
CA ASN A 238 -4.40 -17.32 17.50
C ASN A 238 -5.88 -17.46 17.90
N TYR A 239 -6.63 -16.36 18.00
CA TYR A 239 -8.05 -16.39 18.35
C TYR A 239 -8.89 -17.32 17.46
N PHE A 240 -8.63 -17.34 16.15
CA PHE A 240 -9.42 -18.15 15.21
C PHE A 240 -8.86 -19.56 14.95
N ILE A 241 -7.57 -19.81 15.19
CA ILE A 241 -6.90 -21.07 14.85
C ILE A 241 -6.86 -22.07 16.03
N ASP A 242 -7.01 -21.61 17.28
CA ASP A 242 -6.84 -22.42 18.50
C ASP A 242 -7.92 -23.51 18.73
N THR A 243 -8.92 -23.63 17.84
CA THR A 243 -10.06 -24.53 18.10
C THR A 243 -9.89 -26.00 17.69
N ASN A 244 -8.78 -26.48 17.09
CA ASN A 244 -8.63 -27.94 16.80
C ASN A 244 -7.27 -28.47 16.29
N ILE A 245 -6.11 -27.91 16.66
CA ILE A 245 -4.84 -28.33 16.02
C ILE A 245 -3.90 -29.08 16.99
N SER A 246 -3.67 -30.35 16.64
CA SER A 246 -2.52 -31.18 17.06
C SER A 246 -1.19 -30.45 16.80
N LYS A 247 -0.27 -30.52 17.77
CA LYS A 247 1.10 -29.98 17.74
C LYS A 247 1.70 -29.88 16.32
N THR A 248 1.94 -28.63 15.88
CA THR A 248 2.69 -28.19 14.66
C THR A 248 2.30 -28.87 13.34
N PRO A 249 1.25 -28.42 12.63
CA PRO A 249 0.99 -28.83 11.26
C PRO A 249 2.05 -28.24 10.30
N PRO A 250 2.31 -28.88 9.14
CA PRO A 250 3.13 -28.30 8.07
C PRO A 250 2.59 -26.93 7.64
N LEU A 251 3.47 -26.00 7.23
CA LEU A 251 3.10 -24.61 6.89
C LEU A 251 1.99 -24.52 5.81
N PHE A 252 1.94 -25.47 4.86
CA PHE A 252 0.83 -25.57 3.88
C PHE A 252 -0.51 -25.91 4.52
N ALA A 253 -0.55 -26.90 5.42
CA ALA A 253 -1.78 -27.26 6.12
C ALA A 253 -2.27 -26.10 7.00
N PHE A 254 -1.34 -25.34 7.59
CA PHE A 254 -1.66 -24.13 8.33
C PHE A 254 -2.24 -23.02 7.44
N ARG A 255 -1.63 -22.79 6.27
CA ARG A 255 -2.14 -21.85 5.26
C ARG A 255 -3.55 -22.23 4.81
N ASP A 256 -3.78 -23.50 4.50
CA ASP A 256 -5.08 -23.97 3.99
C ASP A 256 -6.17 -23.82 5.06
N GLN A 257 -5.84 -24.06 6.33
CA GLN A 257 -6.72 -23.79 7.46
C GLN A 257 -6.99 -22.28 7.62
N SER A 258 -5.96 -21.44 7.51
CA SER A 258 -6.11 -19.98 7.57
C SER A 258 -7.02 -19.47 6.45
N LEU A 259 -6.89 -20.00 5.23
CA LEU A 259 -7.76 -19.69 4.10
C LEU A 259 -9.21 -20.13 4.35
N LEU A 260 -9.42 -21.32 4.91
CA LEU A 260 -10.76 -21.82 5.26
C LEU A 260 -11.47 -20.91 6.28
N ILE A 261 -10.77 -20.55 7.35
CA ILE A 261 -11.31 -19.63 8.37
C ILE A 261 -11.62 -18.27 7.75
N THR A 262 -10.69 -17.75 6.94
CA THR A 262 -10.88 -16.48 6.23
C THR A 262 -12.07 -16.51 5.29
N MET A 263 -12.30 -17.63 4.60
CA MET A 263 -13.46 -17.81 3.74
C MET A 263 -14.78 -17.81 4.52
N ASN A 264 -14.80 -18.49 5.67
CA ASN A 264 -15.97 -18.48 6.56
C ASN A 264 -16.26 -17.04 7.03
N LYS A 265 -15.24 -16.30 7.46
CA LYS A 265 -15.39 -14.90 7.88
C LYS A 265 -15.74 -13.96 6.75
N ALA A 266 -15.24 -14.19 5.54
CA ALA A 266 -15.66 -13.43 4.35
C ALA A 266 -17.15 -13.64 4.07
N THR A 267 -17.65 -14.87 4.23
CA THR A 267 -19.05 -15.21 4.02
C THR A 267 -19.94 -14.57 5.09
N GLU A 268 -19.55 -14.65 6.36
CA GLU A 268 -20.23 -13.96 7.48
C GLU A 268 -20.26 -12.43 7.26
N ALA A 269 -19.15 -11.84 6.84
CA ALA A 269 -19.05 -10.42 6.54
C ALA A 269 -19.97 -10.00 5.39
N HIS A 270 -20.00 -10.75 4.29
CA HIS A 270 -20.91 -10.49 3.19
C HIS A 270 -22.39 -10.64 3.61
N GLN A 271 -22.74 -11.64 4.43
CA GLN A 271 -24.10 -11.81 4.96
C GLN A 271 -24.52 -10.65 5.86
N MET A 272 -23.62 -10.16 6.70
CA MET A 272 -23.87 -8.98 7.54
C MET A 272 -24.09 -7.74 6.66
N VAL A 273 -23.25 -7.55 5.63
CA VAL A 273 -23.37 -6.41 4.72
C VAL A 273 -24.67 -6.46 3.92
N SER A 274 -25.10 -7.65 3.51
CA SER A 274 -26.33 -7.84 2.73
C SER A 274 -27.62 -7.78 3.55
N SER A 275 -27.55 -7.97 4.87
CA SER A 275 -28.72 -7.95 5.76
C SER A 275 -28.87 -6.65 6.57
N MET A 276 -27.99 -5.67 6.35
CA MET A 276 -28.00 -4.41 7.08
C MET A 276 -29.29 -3.62 6.85
N ASP A 277 -29.87 -3.10 7.93
CA ASP A 277 -30.97 -2.14 7.84
C ASP A 277 -30.44 -0.76 7.43
N LEU A 278 -30.84 -0.33 6.23
CA LEU A 278 -30.46 0.96 5.64
C LEU A 278 -31.48 2.07 5.92
N SER A 279 -32.47 1.84 6.79
CA SER A 279 -33.49 2.83 7.13
C SER A 279 -32.90 4.11 7.71
N SER A 280 -31.84 4.00 8.51
CA SER A 280 -31.11 5.12 9.14
C SER A 280 -30.07 5.77 8.22
N PHE A 281 -29.86 5.23 7.01
CA PHE A 281 -28.83 5.71 6.09
C PHE A 281 -29.40 6.82 5.20
N ASN A 282 -28.66 7.91 5.08
CA ASN A 282 -28.92 8.91 4.06
C ASN A 282 -28.56 8.36 2.65
N GLN A 283 -28.87 9.11 1.60
CA GLN A 283 -28.65 8.65 0.23
C GLN A 283 -27.17 8.36 -0.10
N GLN A 284 -26.24 9.17 0.41
CA GLN A 284 -24.80 8.99 0.21
C GLN A 284 -24.28 7.73 0.93
N ALA A 285 -24.72 7.53 2.17
CA ALA A 285 -24.41 6.34 2.94
C ALA A 285 -24.93 5.07 2.25
N LYS A 286 -26.14 5.11 1.68
CA LYS A 286 -26.69 4.00 0.87
C LYS A 286 -25.82 3.70 -0.35
N LEU A 287 -25.36 4.72 -1.07
CA LEU A 287 -24.48 4.55 -2.23
C LEU A 287 -23.12 3.95 -1.85
N ALA A 288 -22.51 4.42 -0.76
CA ALA A 288 -21.28 3.82 -0.23
C ALA A 288 -21.51 2.37 0.24
N TRP A 289 -22.65 2.09 0.85
CA TRP A 289 -23.02 0.73 1.26
C TRP A 289 -23.22 -0.22 0.08
N ASP A 290 -23.85 0.25 -1.01
CA ASP A 290 -24.00 -0.53 -2.24
C ASP A 290 -22.64 -0.88 -2.86
N ASP A 291 -21.62 -0.04 -2.70
CA ASP A 291 -20.24 -0.38 -3.06
C ASP A 291 -19.70 -1.50 -2.18
N CYS A 292 -19.85 -1.38 -0.86
CA CYS A 292 -19.44 -2.44 0.07
C CYS A 292 -20.08 -3.77 -0.27
N LEU A 293 -21.39 -3.83 -0.51
CA LEU A 293 -22.08 -5.08 -0.86
C LEU A 293 -21.40 -5.80 -2.02
N LYS A 294 -21.12 -5.06 -3.11
CA LYS A 294 -20.42 -5.59 -4.28
C LYS A 294 -18.98 -6.02 -3.96
N LEU A 295 -18.25 -5.20 -3.19
CA LEU A 295 -16.85 -5.44 -2.88
C LEU A 295 -16.65 -6.62 -1.93
N TYR A 296 -17.56 -6.83 -0.97
CA TYR A 296 -17.58 -8.03 -0.11
C TYR A 296 -17.95 -9.29 -0.90
N GLU A 297 -18.89 -9.22 -1.84
CA GLU A 297 -19.18 -10.34 -2.75
C GLU A 297 -17.93 -10.73 -3.57
N ASP A 298 -17.20 -9.73 -4.08
CA ASP A 298 -15.95 -9.94 -4.81
C ASP A 298 -14.82 -10.46 -3.90
N THR A 299 -14.76 -10.02 -2.64
CA THR A 299 -13.83 -10.57 -1.64
C THR A 299 -14.09 -12.06 -1.38
N VAL A 300 -15.34 -12.48 -1.14
CA VAL A 300 -15.72 -13.89 -1.00
C VAL A 300 -15.25 -14.70 -2.20
N HIS A 301 -15.44 -14.16 -3.41
CA HIS A 301 -14.99 -14.82 -4.63
C HIS A 301 -13.47 -14.97 -4.72
N HIS A 302 -12.71 -13.95 -4.33
CA HIS A 302 -11.26 -13.97 -4.33
C HIS A 302 -10.69 -14.97 -3.32
N VAL A 303 -11.22 -14.99 -2.09
CA VAL A 303 -10.79 -15.95 -1.06
C VAL A 303 -11.10 -17.39 -1.49
N ASN A 304 -12.30 -17.64 -2.05
CA ASN A 304 -12.66 -18.96 -2.56
C ASN A 304 -11.72 -19.44 -3.70
N ARG A 305 -11.34 -18.52 -4.60
CA ARG A 305 -10.35 -18.84 -5.63
C ARG A 305 -8.99 -19.18 -5.02
N SER A 306 -8.56 -18.44 -4.00
CA SER A 306 -7.29 -18.71 -3.31
C SER A 306 -7.24 -20.07 -2.63
N MET A 307 -8.38 -20.56 -2.11
CA MET A 307 -8.53 -21.92 -1.58
C MET A 307 -8.49 -22.99 -2.68
N SER A 308 -9.11 -22.71 -3.84
CA SER A 308 -9.25 -23.69 -4.92
C SER A 308 -8.02 -23.78 -5.84
N SER A 309 -6.96 -22.99 -5.57
CA SER A 309 -5.81 -22.85 -6.45
C SER A 309 -4.54 -23.40 -5.82
N ASN A 310 -3.80 -24.17 -6.62
CA ASN A 310 -2.45 -24.63 -6.27
C ASN A 310 -1.36 -23.60 -6.65
N ASN A 311 -1.72 -22.52 -7.34
CA ASN A 311 -0.78 -21.45 -7.69
C ASN A 311 -0.79 -20.37 -6.59
N LEU A 312 0.25 -20.39 -5.75
CA LEU A 312 0.40 -19.47 -4.62
C LEU A 312 0.50 -18.00 -5.06
N ALA A 313 1.13 -17.71 -6.20
CA ALA A 313 1.25 -16.33 -6.71
C ALA A 313 -0.10 -15.77 -7.18
N ASP A 314 -0.94 -16.61 -7.77
CA ASP A 314 -2.33 -16.27 -8.07
C ASP A 314 -3.12 -16.01 -6.78
N SER A 315 -3.00 -16.90 -5.78
CA SER A 315 -3.64 -16.71 -4.48
C SER A 315 -3.18 -15.43 -3.78
N GLN A 316 -1.89 -15.06 -3.90
CA GLN A 316 -1.36 -13.81 -3.36
C GLN A 316 -2.03 -12.59 -4.00
N THR A 317 -2.19 -12.63 -5.32
CA THR A 317 -2.83 -11.55 -6.09
C THR A 317 -4.30 -11.41 -5.71
N TRP A 318 -5.02 -12.52 -5.55
CA TRP A 318 -6.45 -12.49 -5.17
C TRP A 318 -6.66 -12.08 -3.72
N LEU A 319 -5.79 -12.48 -2.78
CA LEU A 319 -5.84 -11.99 -1.40
C LEU A 319 -5.54 -10.49 -1.31
N SER A 320 -4.57 -9.99 -2.10
CA SER A 320 -4.31 -8.55 -2.21
C SER A 320 -5.54 -7.81 -2.77
N ALA A 321 -6.17 -8.36 -3.82
CA ALA A 321 -7.43 -7.80 -4.35
C ALA A 321 -8.58 -7.81 -3.33
N ALA A 322 -8.66 -8.83 -2.46
CA ALA A 322 -9.63 -8.87 -1.38
C ALA A 322 -9.40 -7.76 -0.35
N ILE A 323 -8.15 -7.41 -0.03
CA ILE A 323 -7.80 -6.27 0.84
C ILE A 323 -8.15 -4.95 0.15
N ALA A 324 -7.79 -4.78 -1.13
CA ALA A 324 -8.16 -3.61 -1.91
C ALA A 324 -9.68 -3.37 -1.92
N ASN A 325 -10.49 -4.43 -2.03
CA ASN A 325 -11.95 -4.34 -1.94
C ASN A 325 -12.43 -3.78 -0.58
N GLN A 326 -11.85 -4.22 0.53
CA GLN A 326 -12.20 -3.70 1.87
C GLN A 326 -11.89 -2.21 1.97
N ARG A 327 -10.72 -1.80 1.47
CA ARG A 327 -10.31 -0.38 1.46
C ARG A 327 -11.20 0.47 0.58
N THR A 328 -11.59 -0.03 -0.59
CA THR A 328 -12.51 0.70 -1.48
C THR A 328 -13.89 0.86 -0.85
N CYS A 329 -14.38 -0.13 -0.11
CA CYS A 329 -15.62 -0.02 0.66
C CYS A 329 -15.52 1.11 1.71
N GLU A 330 -14.45 1.16 2.49
CA GLU A 330 -14.18 2.25 3.45
C GLU A 330 -14.08 3.61 2.75
N ASN A 331 -13.37 3.68 1.61
CA ASN A 331 -13.20 4.92 0.86
C ASN A 331 -14.53 5.52 0.39
N GLY A 332 -15.56 4.71 0.11
CA GLY A 332 -16.87 5.22 -0.27
C GLY A 332 -17.53 6.10 0.81
N PHE A 333 -17.28 5.82 2.10
CA PHE A 333 -17.74 6.67 3.21
C PHE A 333 -16.84 7.90 3.39
N ILE A 334 -15.54 7.76 3.12
CA ILE A 334 -14.58 8.86 3.16
C ILE A 334 -14.88 9.89 2.08
N ASP A 335 -15.24 9.44 0.86
CA ASP A 335 -15.59 10.30 -0.28
C ASP A 335 -16.72 11.30 0.06
N PHE A 336 -17.65 10.88 0.93
CA PHE A 336 -18.78 11.69 1.37
C PHE A 336 -18.60 12.33 2.75
N ASN A 337 -17.43 12.19 3.38
CA ASN A 337 -17.15 12.68 4.73
C ASN A 337 -18.13 12.15 5.80
N ILE A 338 -18.49 10.87 5.72
CA ILE A 338 -19.45 10.19 6.62
C ILE A 338 -18.80 8.98 7.33
N VAL A 339 -17.56 9.15 7.76
CA VAL A 339 -16.72 8.09 8.35
C VAL A 339 -17.32 7.53 9.65
N SER A 340 -18.17 8.28 10.36
CA SER A 340 -18.86 7.81 11.57
C SER A 340 -19.70 6.54 11.35
N TYR A 341 -20.22 6.30 10.14
CA TYR A 341 -20.89 5.03 9.82
C TYR A 341 -19.92 3.84 9.89
N LEU A 342 -18.63 4.02 9.55
CA LEU A 342 -17.60 2.98 9.68
C LEU A 342 -17.26 2.67 11.15
N GLU A 343 -17.40 3.66 12.04
CA GLU A 343 -17.20 3.46 13.48
C GLU A 343 -18.30 2.61 14.11
N SER A 344 -19.52 2.72 13.56
CA SER A 344 -20.67 1.88 13.95
C SER A 344 -20.59 0.44 13.43
N LEU A 345 -19.64 0.12 12.54
CA LEU A 345 -19.51 -1.23 11.99
C LEU A 345 -19.09 -2.24 13.06
N PRO A 346 -19.67 -3.45 13.06
CA PRO A 346 -19.32 -4.48 14.04
C PRO A 346 -17.83 -4.82 14.03
N ASN A 347 -17.26 -5.07 15.21
CA ASN A 347 -15.87 -5.50 15.41
C ASN A 347 -15.45 -6.70 14.53
N MET A 348 -16.42 -7.52 14.13
CA MET A 348 -16.20 -8.64 13.20
C MET A 348 -15.59 -8.16 11.87
N LEU A 349 -16.09 -7.06 11.27
CA LEU A 349 -15.56 -6.53 10.00
C LEU A 349 -14.13 -6.01 10.16
N ARG A 350 -13.80 -5.39 11.31
CA ARG A 350 -12.43 -4.97 11.63
C ARG A 350 -11.47 -6.16 11.76
N ASN A 351 -11.92 -7.22 12.44
CA ASN A 351 -11.14 -8.45 12.60
C ASN A 351 -10.97 -9.21 11.27
N PHE A 352 -11.95 -9.11 10.36
CA PHE A 352 -11.88 -9.74 9.04
C PHE A 352 -10.72 -9.19 8.19
N THR A 353 -10.52 -7.87 8.15
CA THR A 353 -9.38 -7.26 7.44
C THR A 353 -8.03 -7.71 8.01
N LYS A 354 -7.92 -7.82 9.35
CA LYS A 354 -6.71 -8.35 10.01
C LYS A 354 -6.47 -9.82 9.67
N LEU A 355 -7.55 -10.62 9.60
CA LEU A 355 -7.47 -12.03 9.22
C LEU A 355 -7.01 -12.20 7.77
N LEU A 356 -7.52 -11.39 6.83
CA LEU A 356 -7.04 -11.35 5.44
C LEU A 356 -5.53 -11.08 5.37
N SER A 357 -5.03 -10.12 6.14
CA SER A 357 -3.59 -9.80 6.24
C SER A 357 -2.75 -10.96 6.78
N ASN A 358 -3.23 -11.66 7.81
CA ASN A 358 -2.57 -12.86 8.31
C ASN A 358 -2.47 -13.94 7.24
N THR A 359 -3.57 -14.24 6.55
CA THR A 359 -3.60 -15.24 5.48
C THR A 359 -2.72 -14.84 4.29
N LEU A 360 -2.70 -13.57 3.92
CA LEU A 360 -1.81 -13.02 2.90
C LEU A 360 -0.34 -13.21 3.27
N SER A 361 0.03 -12.95 4.52
CA SER A 361 1.40 -13.07 5.01
C SER A 361 1.87 -14.53 5.05
N LEU A 362 0.99 -15.45 5.46
CA LEU A 362 1.29 -16.89 5.42
C LEU A 362 1.50 -17.39 3.99
N ASN A 363 0.66 -16.95 3.05
CA ASN A 363 0.82 -17.30 1.63
C ASN A 363 2.14 -16.73 1.08
N MET A 364 2.53 -15.51 1.46
CA MET A 364 3.80 -14.89 1.08
C MET A 364 5.02 -15.61 1.68
N ALA A 365 4.95 -16.03 2.94
CA ALA A 365 6.03 -16.76 3.62
C ALA A 365 6.36 -18.07 2.89
N ILE A 366 5.34 -18.79 2.42
CA ILE A 366 5.52 -20.01 1.64
C ILE A 366 6.15 -19.70 0.27
N ILE A 367 5.69 -18.66 -0.42
CA ILE A 367 6.28 -18.22 -1.71
C ILE A 367 7.77 -17.88 -1.56
N SER A 368 8.12 -17.27 -0.42
CA SER A 368 9.47 -16.78 -0.14
C SER A 368 10.39 -17.86 0.45
N SER A 369 9.87 -19.04 0.79
CA SER A 369 10.64 -20.12 1.42
C SER A 369 11.53 -20.86 0.41
N PRO A 370 12.77 -21.21 0.76
CA PRO A 370 13.65 -21.99 -0.11
C PRO A 370 13.09 -23.41 -0.32
N PRO A 371 13.32 -24.05 -1.49
CA PRO A 371 12.71 -25.34 -1.85
C PRO A 371 12.99 -26.51 -0.91
N ILE A 372 13.97 -26.36 0.01
CA ILE A 372 14.48 -27.40 0.91
C ILE A 372 13.55 -27.61 2.13
N LEU A 373 12.68 -26.64 2.46
CA LEU A 373 11.70 -26.74 3.55
C LEU A 373 10.35 -27.33 3.12
N LEU A 374 10.20 -27.67 1.84
CA LEU A 374 8.99 -28.24 1.26
C LEU A 374 9.09 -29.77 1.34
N ASP A 375 8.81 -30.37 2.50
CA ASP A 375 8.62 -31.82 2.59
C ASP A 375 7.28 -32.19 1.92
N THR A 376 7.32 -32.26 0.60
CA THR A 376 6.32 -32.96 -0.19
C THR A 376 7.04 -33.94 -1.08
N LYS A 377 6.95 -35.22 -0.73
CA LYS A 377 6.97 -36.31 -1.72
C LYS A 377 5.80 -36.10 -2.70
N GLN A 378 5.98 -35.22 -3.66
CA GLN A 378 5.18 -35.16 -4.88
C GLN A 378 6.13 -35.04 -6.07
N ASP A 379 6.42 -36.23 -6.60
CA ASP A 379 6.59 -36.56 -8.01
C ASP A 379 6.93 -35.40 -8.97
N GLY A 380 8.21 -35.31 -9.34
CA GLY A 380 8.65 -35.36 -10.74
C GLY A 380 8.00 -34.50 -11.83
N GLY A 381 7.27 -33.43 -11.50
CA GLY A 381 6.45 -32.67 -12.47
C GLY A 381 7.09 -31.41 -13.05
N ARG A 382 8.42 -31.35 -13.28
CA ARG A 382 9.00 -30.20 -14.01
C ARG A 382 8.71 -30.33 -15.51
N ARG A 383 7.98 -29.34 -16.04
CA ARG A 383 7.79 -28.99 -17.47
C ARG A 383 6.73 -29.76 -18.27
N ARG A 384 5.45 -29.48 -18.03
CA ARG A 384 4.41 -29.50 -19.09
C ARG A 384 3.34 -28.42 -18.85
N LEU A 385 3.72 -27.14 -18.95
CA LEU A 385 2.76 -26.02 -18.87
C LEU A 385 2.41 -25.40 -20.23
N LEU A 386 3.08 -25.83 -21.30
CA LEU A 386 2.90 -25.28 -22.64
C LEU A 386 2.57 -26.41 -23.60
N VAL A 387 1.41 -26.33 -24.24
CA VAL A 387 1.17 -26.98 -25.53
C VAL A 387 1.41 -25.88 -26.57
N ASP A 388 2.42 -26.07 -27.42
CA ASP A 388 2.82 -25.13 -28.48
C ASP A 388 3.23 -23.71 -28.01
N GLY A 389 3.72 -23.54 -26.78
CA GLY A 389 4.19 -22.25 -26.26
C GLY A 389 3.13 -21.36 -25.60
N PHE A 390 1.90 -21.86 -25.38
CA PHE A 390 0.82 -21.10 -24.72
C PHE A 390 0.25 -21.83 -23.49
N PRO A 391 -0.31 -21.12 -22.49
CA PRO A 391 -1.00 -21.73 -21.35
C PRO A 391 -2.24 -22.54 -21.74
N SER A 392 -2.55 -23.58 -20.96
CA SER A 392 -3.69 -24.48 -21.18
C SER A 392 -5.07 -23.80 -21.17
N TRP A 393 -5.20 -22.63 -20.54
CA TRP A 393 -6.44 -21.86 -20.49
C TRP A 393 -6.66 -20.96 -21.72
N VAL A 394 -5.67 -20.81 -22.61
CA VAL A 394 -5.79 -20.08 -23.88
C VAL A 394 -6.26 -21.05 -24.97
N PRO A 395 -7.49 -20.91 -25.50
CA PRO A 395 -8.01 -21.81 -26.53
C PRO A 395 -7.19 -21.77 -27.82
N ALA A 396 -7.17 -22.87 -28.57
CA ALA A 396 -6.43 -22.98 -29.83
C ALA A 396 -6.89 -21.98 -30.91
N SER A 397 -8.17 -21.57 -30.87
CA SER A 397 -8.71 -20.53 -31.75
C SER A 397 -8.07 -19.16 -31.51
N ASP A 398 -7.82 -18.85 -30.23
CA ASP A 398 -7.21 -17.59 -29.82
C ASP A 398 -5.75 -17.61 -30.28
N ARG A 399 -5.03 -18.73 -30.11
CA ARG A 399 -3.67 -18.91 -30.66
C ARG A 399 -3.56 -18.60 -32.15
N LYS A 400 -4.53 -19.04 -32.96
CA LYS A 400 -4.57 -18.75 -34.41
C LYS A 400 -4.91 -17.29 -34.73
N LEU A 401 -5.78 -16.65 -33.96
CA LEU A 401 -6.08 -15.21 -34.10
C LEU A 401 -4.82 -14.37 -33.82
N LEU A 402 -4.03 -14.79 -32.84
CA LEU A 402 -2.82 -14.12 -32.34
C LEU A 402 -1.58 -14.34 -33.21
N GLN A 403 -1.55 -15.43 -33.98
CA GLN A 403 -0.48 -15.77 -34.93
C GLN A 403 -0.68 -15.14 -36.33
N SER A 404 -1.79 -14.41 -36.55
CA SER A 404 -1.99 -13.71 -37.81
C SER A 404 -1.16 -12.43 -37.87
N ASN A 405 -0.05 -12.47 -38.60
CA ASN A 405 0.87 -11.35 -38.86
C ASN A 405 0.25 -10.28 -39.79
N GLY A 406 -1.00 -9.86 -39.56
CA GLY A 406 -1.71 -8.98 -40.48
C GLY A 406 -2.66 -8.04 -39.75
N ARG A 407 -2.70 -6.79 -40.24
CA ARG A 407 -3.57 -5.67 -39.88
C ARG A 407 -5.10 -5.95 -39.98
N ALA A 408 -5.54 -7.20 -39.98
CA ALA A 408 -6.95 -7.55 -39.97
C ALA A 408 -7.48 -7.53 -38.53
N ALA A 409 -8.47 -6.67 -38.26
CA ALA A 409 -9.16 -6.66 -36.98
C ALA A 409 -9.75 -8.06 -36.68
N PRO A 410 -9.74 -8.52 -35.41
CA PRO A 410 -10.43 -9.76 -35.03
C PRO A 410 -11.85 -9.76 -35.58
N LYS A 411 -12.32 -10.89 -36.14
CA LYS A 411 -13.72 -11.00 -36.60
C LYS A 411 -14.64 -10.68 -35.41
N ALA A 412 -15.38 -9.57 -35.51
CA ALA A 412 -16.29 -9.14 -34.48
C ALA A 412 -17.44 -10.15 -34.30
N ASP A 413 -17.81 -10.43 -33.05
CA ASP A 413 -19.02 -11.20 -32.73
C ASP A 413 -20.26 -10.29 -32.70
N ILE A 414 -20.08 -9.02 -32.29
CA ILE A 414 -21.07 -7.94 -32.36
C ILE A 414 -20.40 -6.64 -32.84
N VAL A 415 -21.15 -5.84 -33.60
CA VAL A 415 -20.79 -4.47 -34.01
C VAL A 415 -21.72 -3.44 -33.35
N VAL A 416 -21.14 -2.37 -32.80
CA VAL A 416 -21.85 -1.21 -32.26
C VAL A 416 -21.64 -0.02 -33.18
N ALA A 417 -22.71 0.65 -33.61
CA ALA A 417 -22.62 1.82 -34.47
C ALA A 417 -23.81 2.78 -34.24
N GLN A 418 -23.53 4.04 -33.93
CA GLN A 418 -24.57 5.05 -33.68
C GLN A 418 -25.38 5.39 -34.94
N ASP A 419 -24.80 5.22 -36.13
CA ASP A 419 -25.42 5.45 -37.44
C ASP A 419 -26.40 4.34 -37.87
N GLY A 420 -26.54 3.27 -37.07
CA GLY A 420 -27.41 2.13 -37.37
C GLY A 420 -26.80 1.09 -38.30
N SER A 421 -25.52 1.21 -38.67
CA SER A 421 -24.81 0.25 -39.53
C SER A 421 -24.22 -0.96 -38.78
N GLY A 422 -24.58 -1.13 -37.50
CA GLY A 422 -24.15 -2.23 -36.63
C GLY A 422 -25.34 -2.91 -35.96
N ASP A 423 -25.08 -3.91 -35.11
CA ASP A 423 -26.11 -4.71 -34.43
C ASP A 423 -26.79 -3.93 -33.29
N TYR A 424 -26.03 -3.04 -32.62
CA TYR A 424 -26.53 -2.20 -31.53
C TYR A 424 -26.11 -0.74 -31.71
N LYS A 425 -26.87 0.18 -31.12
CA LYS A 425 -26.55 1.62 -31.15
C LYS A 425 -25.70 2.06 -29.95
N THR A 426 -25.78 1.33 -28.84
CA THR A 426 -25.03 1.62 -27.61
C THR A 426 -24.13 0.44 -27.23
N ILE A 427 -23.07 0.74 -26.48
CA ILE A 427 -22.12 -0.25 -26.00
C ILE A 427 -22.76 -1.06 -24.87
N SER A 428 -23.56 -0.42 -24.01
CA SER A 428 -24.29 -1.07 -22.93
C SER A 428 -25.24 -2.16 -23.43
N GLU A 429 -25.96 -1.92 -24.54
CA GLU A 429 -26.80 -2.95 -25.18
C GLU A 429 -25.97 -4.13 -25.68
N ALA A 430 -24.84 -3.88 -26.36
CA ALA A 430 -23.96 -4.93 -26.84
C ALA A 430 -23.35 -5.76 -25.71
N VAL A 431 -22.94 -5.11 -24.61
CA VAL A 431 -22.46 -5.78 -23.39
C VAL A 431 -23.55 -6.66 -22.79
N ALA A 432 -24.77 -6.14 -22.64
CA ALA A 432 -25.90 -6.90 -22.12
C ALA A 432 -26.25 -8.10 -23.02
N ALA A 433 -26.20 -7.92 -24.34
CA ALA A 433 -26.42 -8.98 -25.32
C ALA A 433 -25.33 -10.05 -25.29
N SER A 434 -24.07 -9.66 -25.11
CA SER A 434 -22.95 -10.60 -25.02
C SER A 434 -23.17 -11.65 -23.93
N ALA A 435 -23.78 -11.30 -22.79
CA ALA A 435 -24.08 -12.26 -21.73
C ALA A 435 -25.00 -13.41 -22.20
N LYS A 436 -25.94 -13.12 -23.10
CA LYS A 436 -26.90 -14.10 -23.64
C LYS A 436 -26.27 -14.95 -24.75
N LEU A 437 -25.56 -14.31 -25.68
CA LEU A 437 -24.98 -14.97 -26.86
C LEU A 437 -23.82 -15.92 -26.52
N ARG A 438 -23.26 -15.81 -25.33
CA ARG A 438 -22.12 -16.60 -24.87
C ARG A 438 -22.48 -17.93 -24.22
N SER A 439 -23.77 -18.30 -24.20
CA SER A 439 -24.25 -19.57 -23.63
C SER A 439 -23.84 -20.76 -24.52
N GLY A 440 -22.64 -21.31 -24.29
CA GLY A 440 -22.17 -22.52 -24.97
C GLY A 440 -20.65 -22.72 -24.99
N THR A 441 -19.86 -21.65 -24.93
CA THR A 441 -18.38 -21.71 -24.95
C THR A 441 -17.77 -20.62 -24.07
N LYS A 442 -17.78 -20.84 -22.75
CA LYS A 442 -17.30 -19.87 -21.73
C LYS A 442 -15.80 -19.53 -21.82
N SER A 443 -15.01 -20.22 -22.65
CA SER A 443 -13.57 -19.95 -22.80
C SER A 443 -13.19 -19.07 -24.00
N LYS A 444 -14.05 -18.95 -25.03
CA LYS A 444 -13.73 -18.18 -26.24
C LYS A 444 -13.81 -16.67 -25.97
N ARG A 445 -12.86 -15.90 -26.52
CA ARG A 445 -12.92 -14.43 -26.52
C ARG A 445 -14.14 -13.94 -27.31
N PHE A 446 -14.87 -12.99 -26.74
CA PHE A 446 -16.04 -12.37 -27.38
C PHE A 446 -15.71 -10.93 -27.76
N VAL A 447 -15.73 -10.61 -29.04
CA VAL A 447 -15.27 -9.34 -29.61
C VAL A 447 -16.45 -8.43 -29.92
N ILE A 448 -16.51 -7.28 -29.26
CA ILE A 448 -17.41 -6.17 -29.56
C ILE A 448 -16.59 -5.11 -30.31
N TYR A 449 -16.89 -4.93 -31.59
CA TYR A 449 -16.33 -3.86 -32.40
C TYR A 449 -17.21 -2.62 -32.27
N VAL A 450 -16.62 -1.50 -31.83
CA VAL A 450 -17.31 -0.24 -31.60
C VAL A 450 -16.82 0.75 -32.66
N LYS A 451 -17.68 1.04 -33.64
CA LYS A 451 -17.33 2.00 -34.69
C LYS A 451 -17.06 3.39 -34.12
N ARG A 452 -16.46 4.25 -34.93
CA ARG A 452 -16.24 5.66 -34.60
C ARG A 452 -17.51 6.33 -34.10
N GLY A 453 -17.37 7.24 -33.15
CA GLY A 453 -18.47 7.95 -32.53
C GLY A 453 -18.15 8.35 -31.09
N VAL A 454 -19.02 9.20 -30.55
CA VAL A 454 -18.95 9.61 -29.14
C VAL A 454 -20.15 9.00 -28.41
N TYR A 455 -19.86 7.98 -27.62
CA TYR A 455 -20.81 7.19 -26.86
C TYR A 455 -20.94 7.76 -25.44
N LYS A 456 -22.02 8.49 -25.20
CA LYS A 456 -22.32 9.10 -23.90
C LYS A 456 -23.06 8.12 -22.99
N GLU A 457 -22.30 7.26 -22.30
CA GLU A 457 -22.85 6.21 -21.45
C GLU A 457 -21.84 5.79 -20.36
N ASN A 458 -22.36 5.20 -19.28
CA ASN A 458 -21.55 4.51 -18.27
C ASN A 458 -21.68 3.00 -18.48
N VAL A 459 -20.56 2.30 -18.70
CA VAL A 459 -20.54 0.87 -19.05
C VAL A 459 -19.90 0.06 -17.92
N GLU A 460 -20.56 -1.01 -17.47
CA GLU A 460 -20.00 -1.92 -16.45
C GLU A 460 -19.87 -3.35 -17.00
N ILE A 461 -18.63 -3.86 -17.04
CA ILE A 461 -18.33 -5.25 -17.40
C ILE A 461 -18.24 -6.09 -16.13
N LYS A 462 -19.31 -6.84 -15.86
CA LYS A 462 -19.44 -7.64 -14.62
C LYS A 462 -18.44 -8.81 -14.58
N LYS A 463 -18.14 -9.30 -13.38
CA LYS A 463 -17.26 -10.46 -13.14
C LYS A 463 -17.64 -11.72 -13.94
N SER A 464 -18.93 -11.92 -14.18
CA SER A 464 -19.45 -13.04 -14.98
C SER A 464 -19.08 -12.96 -16.46
N MET A 465 -18.73 -11.77 -16.97
CA MET A 465 -18.41 -11.49 -18.37
C MET A 465 -16.89 -11.58 -18.63
N LYS A 466 -16.34 -12.80 -18.60
CA LYS A 466 -14.89 -13.06 -18.82
C LYS A 466 -14.48 -12.81 -20.27
N ASN A 467 -13.20 -12.68 -20.62
CA ASN A 467 -12.68 -12.69 -22.01
C ASN A 467 -13.46 -11.79 -23.01
N LEU A 468 -13.97 -10.64 -22.57
CA LEU A 468 -14.63 -9.68 -23.46
C LEU A 468 -13.56 -8.76 -24.06
N MET A 469 -13.66 -8.46 -25.36
CA MET A 469 -12.73 -7.57 -26.06
C MET A 469 -13.50 -6.43 -26.72
N PHE A 470 -13.10 -5.20 -26.43
CA PHE A 470 -13.52 -4.01 -27.17
C PHE A 470 -12.45 -3.63 -28.19
N VAL A 471 -12.89 -3.33 -29.41
CA VAL A 471 -12.04 -2.80 -30.48
C VAL A 471 -12.72 -1.56 -31.03
N GLY A 472 -12.04 -0.41 -31.01
CA GLY A 472 -12.52 0.82 -31.64
C GLY A 472 -11.95 1.03 -33.04
N ASP A 473 -12.36 2.13 -33.69
CA ASP A 473 -11.82 2.60 -34.97
C ASP A 473 -10.49 3.37 -34.83
N GLY A 474 -10.00 3.58 -33.60
CA GLY A 474 -8.81 4.36 -33.28
C GLY A 474 -8.99 5.23 -32.03
N ILE A 475 -7.86 5.60 -31.41
CA ILE A 475 -7.82 6.68 -30.41
C ILE A 475 -8.48 7.93 -30.99
N ASP A 476 -9.34 8.58 -30.20
CA ASP A 476 -10.16 9.73 -30.57
C ASP A 476 -11.17 9.56 -31.71
N ALA A 477 -11.16 8.43 -32.44
CA ALA A 477 -12.23 8.06 -33.37
C ALA A 477 -13.42 7.41 -32.64
N THR A 478 -13.13 6.50 -31.70
CA THR A 478 -14.14 5.85 -30.85
C THR A 478 -13.95 6.31 -29.40
N VAL A 479 -14.92 7.06 -28.86
CA VAL A 479 -14.85 7.65 -27.51
C VAL A 479 -16.04 7.22 -26.68
N ILE A 480 -15.80 6.64 -25.50
CA ILE A 480 -16.82 6.45 -24.45
C ILE A 480 -16.64 7.54 -23.41
N THR A 481 -17.69 8.31 -23.11
CA THR A 481 -17.60 9.49 -22.26
C THR A 481 -18.76 9.59 -21.27
N SER A 482 -18.46 10.06 -20.06
CA SER A 482 -19.43 10.44 -19.04
C SER A 482 -18.88 11.60 -18.20
N ASN A 483 -19.58 12.01 -17.14
CA ASN A 483 -19.17 13.11 -16.26
C ASN A 483 -19.51 12.88 -14.77
N LYS A 484 -19.67 11.61 -14.35
CA LYS A 484 -19.91 11.29 -12.93
C LYS A 484 -18.71 11.67 -12.08
N ASN A 485 -18.95 12.18 -10.88
CA ASN A 485 -17.92 12.72 -9.99
C ASN A 485 -18.37 12.74 -8.52
N THR A 486 -17.43 12.91 -7.60
CA THR A 486 -17.70 12.94 -6.16
C THR A 486 -18.44 14.17 -5.70
N GLN A 487 -18.11 15.34 -6.24
CA GLN A 487 -18.77 16.61 -5.89
C GLN A 487 -20.29 16.58 -6.13
N ASP A 488 -20.74 15.85 -7.16
CA ASP A 488 -22.15 15.71 -7.54
C ASP A 488 -22.81 14.43 -6.96
N GLY A 489 -22.18 13.80 -5.95
CA GLY A 489 -22.82 12.77 -5.14
C GLY A 489 -22.62 11.31 -5.58
N THR A 490 -21.58 11.00 -6.36
CA THR A 490 -21.17 9.61 -6.61
C THR A 490 -19.91 9.25 -5.80
N THR A 491 -19.69 7.97 -5.48
CA THR A 491 -18.39 7.57 -4.92
C THR A 491 -17.33 7.60 -6.01
N THR A 492 -16.06 7.72 -5.64
CA THR A 492 -14.92 7.60 -6.57
C THR A 492 -15.02 6.29 -7.36
N PHE A 493 -15.36 5.17 -6.69
CA PHE A 493 -15.53 3.86 -7.32
C PHE A 493 -16.63 3.82 -8.40
N ARG A 494 -17.78 4.49 -8.16
CA ARG A 494 -18.92 4.56 -9.09
C ARG A 494 -18.84 5.70 -10.11
N SER A 495 -17.88 6.61 -9.96
CA SER A 495 -17.68 7.72 -10.91
C SER A 495 -17.15 7.26 -12.27
N ALA A 496 -16.67 6.02 -12.37
CA ALA A 496 -16.10 5.45 -13.59
C ALA A 496 -17.05 5.55 -14.80
N THR A 497 -16.56 6.13 -15.90
CA THR A 497 -17.20 6.02 -17.22
C THR A 497 -17.28 4.57 -17.65
N VAL A 498 -16.18 3.82 -17.54
CA VAL A 498 -16.17 2.38 -17.77
C VAL A 498 -15.56 1.63 -16.58
N GLY A 499 -16.31 0.69 -16.02
CA GLY A 499 -15.86 -0.20 -14.94
C GLY A 499 -15.72 -1.65 -15.42
N VAL A 500 -14.59 -2.28 -15.15
CA VAL A 500 -14.27 -3.63 -15.65
C VAL A 500 -13.89 -4.57 -14.52
N SER A 501 -14.67 -5.63 -14.31
CA SER A 501 -14.40 -6.69 -13.32
C SER A 501 -14.25 -8.08 -13.95
N GLY A 502 -14.66 -8.27 -15.22
CA GLY A 502 -14.60 -9.56 -15.92
C GLY A 502 -13.16 -9.94 -16.33
N LYS A 503 -12.63 -11.04 -15.78
CA LYS A 503 -11.26 -11.57 -16.07
C LYS A 503 -10.97 -11.63 -17.57
N GLY A 504 -9.77 -11.22 -17.98
CA GLY A 504 -9.28 -11.34 -19.36
C GLY A 504 -9.87 -10.29 -20.31
N PHE A 505 -10.33 -9.16 -19.78
CA PHE A 505 -10.83 -8.06 -20.59
C PHE A 505 -9.72 -7.44 -21.46
N ILE A 506 -10.03 -7.12 -22.71
CA ILE A 506 -9.13 -6.40 -23.60
C ILE A 506 -9.85 -5.18 -24.16
N ALA A 507 -9.18 -4.04 -24.20
CA ALA A 507 -9.62 -2.90 -25.00
C ALA A 507 -8.49 -2.46 -25.95
N ARG A 508 -8.88 -2.07 -27.16
CA ARG A 508 -7.94 -1.65 -28.19
C ARG A 508 -8.50 -0.50 -29.03
N ASP A 509 -7.62 0.42 -29.41
CA ASP A 509 -7.89 1.46 -30.42
C ASP A 509 -9.12 2.32 -30.07
N MET A 510 -9.22 2.79 -28.83
CA MET A 510 -10.38 3.57 -28.34
C MET A 510 -10.05 4.49 -27.15
N THR A 511 -10.97 5.38 -26.81
CA THR A 511 -10.82 6.38 -25.74
C THR A 511 -11.87 6.21 -24.65
N PHE A 512 -11.44 6.27 -23.39
CA PHE A 512 -12.27 6.31 -22.20
C PHE A 512 -12.10 7.69 -21.54
N GLU A 513 -13.20 8.42 -21.38
CA GLU A 513 -13.15 9.82 -20.96
C GLU A 513 -14.13 10.10 -19.82
N ASN A 514 -13.70 10.93 -18.87
CA ASN A 514 -14.58 11.60 -17.92
C ASN A 514 -14.42 13.12 -18.05
N THR A 515 -15.52 13.81 -18.35
CA THR A 515 -15.58 15.24 -18.69
C THR A 515 -15.98 16.14 -17.53
N ALA A 516 -16.05 15.63 -16.29
CA ALA A 516 -16.49 16.41 -15.12
C ALA A 516 -15.69 17.70 -14.89
N GLY A 517 -14.38 17.68 -15.15
CA GLY A 517 -13.48 18.82 -14.94
C GLY A 517 -12.83 18.83 -13.56
N PRO A 518 -11.77 19.64 -13.35
CA PRO A 518 -10.99 19.60 -12.13
C PRO A 518 -11.74 20.17 -10.91
N GLN A 519 -12.75 21.02 -11.12
CA GLN A 519 -13.63 21.58 -10.08
C GLN A 519 -14.60 20.57 -9.47
N LYS A 520 -14.69 19.36 -10.04
CA LYS A 520 -15.59 18.29 -9.61
C LYS A 520 -14.88 17.21 -8.78
N HIS A 521 -13.60 17.43 -8.45
CA HIS A 521 -12.76 16.50 -7.71
C HIS A 521 -12.68 15.12 -8.41
N GLN A 522 -12.74 14.01 -7.67
CA GLN A 522 -12.52 12.66 -8.20
C GLN A 522 -13.57 12.32 -9.27
N ALA A 523 -13.09 11.94 -10.46
CA ALA A 523 -13.94 11.61 -11.61
C ALA A 523 -13.23 10.61 -12.55
N VAL A 524 -13.54 9.33 -12.38
CA VAL A 524 -12.82 8.24 -13.03
C VAL A 524 -13.26 8.05 -14.48
N ALA A 525 -12.29 7.93 -15.40
CA ALA A 525 -12.55 7.57 -16.79
C ALA A 525 -12.62 6.05 -16.99
N LEU A 526 -11.64 5.32 -16.44
CA LEU A 526 -11.64 3.86 -16.43
C LEU A 526 -11.29 3.33 -15.04
N ARG A 527 -12.09 2.37 -14.55
CA ARG A 527 -11.76 1.52 -13.41
C ARG A 527 -11.57 0.08 -13.85
N SER A 528 -10.41 -0.52 -13.60
CA SER A 528 -10.16 -1.95 -13.83
C SER A 528 -9.89 -2.69 -12.52
N GLY A 529 -10.70 -3.69 -12.23
CA GLY A 529 -10.45 -4.76 -11.26
C GLY A 529 -10.38 -6.14 -11.95
N SER A 530 -10.11 -6.17 -13.25
CA SER A 530 -10.03 -7.39 -14.05
C SER A 530 -8.63 -7.96 -14.05
N ASP A 531 -8.49 -9.19 -13.54
CA ASP A 531 -7.27 -9.99 -13.65
C ASP A 531 -6.96 -10.32 -15.12
N PHE A 532 -5.70 -10.17 -15.51
CA PHE A 532 -5.21 -10.31 -16.88
C PHE A 532 -5.89 -9.36 -17.89
N SER A 533 -6.17 -8.12 -17.47
CA SER A 533 -6.68 -7.11 -18.40
C SER A 533 -5.57 -6.47 -19.24
N VAL A 534 -5.85 -6.22 -20.52
CA VAL A 534 -4.94 -5.54 -21.45
C VAL A 534 -5.61 -4.35 -22.12
N PHE A 535 -4.90 -3.22 -22.14
CA PHE A 535 -5.30 -2.02 -22.86
C PHE A 535 -4.19 -1.68 -23.85
N TYR A 536 -4.49 -1.66 -25.15
CA TYR A 536 -3.50 -1.44 -26.19
C TYR A 536 -3.93 -0.33 -27.14
N SER A 537 -3.11 0.70 -27.33
CA SER A 537 -3.48 1.84 -28.18
C SER A 537 -4.81 2.45 -27.70
N CYS A 538 -4.91 2.69 -26.39
CA CYS A 538 -6.08 3.32 -25.77
C CYS A 538 -5.74 4.70 -25.22
N SER A 539 -6.72 5.58 -25.12
CA SER A 539 -6.57 6.84 -24.37
C SER A 539 -7.49 6.89 -23.14
N PHE A 540 -6.96 7.43 -22.04
CA PHE A 540 -7.67 7.67 -20.79
C PHE A 540 -7.62 9.15 -20.47
N LYS A 541 -8.78 9.82 -20.48
CA LYS A 541 -8.88 11.27 -20.39
C LYS A 541 -9.71 11.71 -19.20
N GLY A 542 -9.11 12.49 -18.31
CA GLY A 542 -9.79 13.09 -17.17
C GLY A 542 -8.98 14.22 -16.55
N TYR A 543 -9.23 14.49 -15.27
CA TYR A 543 -8.46 15.38 -14.43
C TYR A 543 -7.99 14.62 -13.18
N GLN A 544 -8.68 14.77 -12.05
CA GLN A 544 -8.38 14.02 -10.84
C GLN A 544 -8.90 12.58 -10.96
N ASP A 545 -8.08 11.60 -10.55
CA ASP A 545 -8.44 10.18 -10.47
C ASP A 545 -8.83 9.54 -11.82
N THR A 546 -8.14 9.91 -12.91
CA THR A 546 -8.51 9.49 -14.28
C THR A 546 -8.52 7.96 -14.49
N LEU A 547 -7.44 7.27 -14.11
CA LEU A 547 -7.25 5.84 -14.32
C LEU A 547 -7.15 5.12 -12.97
N TYR A 548 -8.21 4.42 -12.61
CA TYR A 548 -8.28 3.61 -11.40
C TYR A 548 -7.84 2.17 -11.70
N VAL A 549 -6.55 1.89 -11.52
CA VAL A 549 -5.96 0.55 -11.51
C VAL A 549 -6.30 -0.16 -10.20
N HIS A 550 -7.59 -0.49 -10.02
CA HIS A 550 -8.17 -0.86 -8.73
C HIS A 550 -7.50 -2.08 -8.07
N SER A 551 -7.47 -3.23 -8.75
CA SER A 551 -6.88 -4.47 -8.20
C SER A 551 -6.51 -5.46 -9.32
N GLN A 552 -5.86 -6.58 -8.96
CA GLN A 552 -5.44 -7.65 -9.87
C GLN A 552 -4.32 -7.25 -10.86
N ARG A 553 -3.99 -8.13 -11.81
CA ARG A 553 -2.92 -7.91 -12.81
C ARG A 553 -3.43 -7.21 -14.07
N GLN A 554 -2.74 -6.15 -14.47
CA GLN A 554 -3.15 -5.27 -15.56
C GLN A 554 -1.96 -4.82 -16.41
N PHE A 555 -2.15 -4.76 -17.72
CA PHE A 555 -1.12 -4.31 -18.66
C PHE A 555 -1.66 -3.23 -19.61
N TYR A 556 -0.94 -2.12 -19.70
CA TYR A 556 -1.27 -0.98 -20.57
C TYR A 556 -0.10 -0.78 -21.53
N ARG A 557 -0.36 -0.77 -22.84
CA ARG A 557 0.66 -0.67 -23.88
C ARG A 557 0.30 0.39 -24.90
N ASP A 558 1.25 1.26 -25.22
CA ASP A 558 1.09 2.31 -26.24
C ASP A 558 -0.16 3.18 -25.99
N CYS A 559 -0.45 3.45 -24.71
CA CYS A 559 -1.62 4.24 -24.30
C CYS A 559 -1.27 5.70 -24.03
N ASP A 560 -2.27 6.57 -24.16
CA ASP A 560 -2.20 7.98 -23.75
C ASP A 560 -3.03 8.22 -22.48
N ILE A 561 -2.41 8.67 -21.40
CA ILE A 561 -3.06 8.93 -20.12
C ILE A 561 -2.97 10.42 -19.80
N TYR A 562 -4.11 11.07 -19.55
CA TYR A 562 -4.18 12.50 -19.23
C TYR A 562 -4.80 12.74 -17.86
N GLY A 563 -4.20 13.58 -17.02
CA GLY A 563 -4.83 13.98 -15.76
C GLY A 563 -4.02 14.98 -14.93
N THR A 564 -4.48 15.23 -13.71
CA THR A 564 -3.91 16.25 -12.80
C THR A 564 -3.46 15.65 -11.47
N VAL A 565 -4.39 15.46 -10.54
CA VAL A 565 -4.16 14.93 -9.20
C VAL A 565 -4.43 13.43 -9.22
N ASP A 566 -3.46 12.64 -8.76
CA ASP A 566 -3.59 11.19 -8.51
C ASP A 566 -4.14 10.41 -9.70
N PHE A 567 -3.82 10.83 -10.92
CA PHE A 567 -4.58 10.40 -12.09
C PHE A 567 -4.27 8.97 -12.57
N ILE A 568 -3.28 8.29 -11.98
CA ILE A 568 -3.08 6.84 -12.03
C ILE A 568 -3.01 6.31 -10.60
N PHE A 569 -4.07 5.67 -10.12
CA PHE A 569 -4.20 5.30 -8.71
C PHE A 569 -4.87 3.94 -8.50
N GLY A 570 -4.69 3.37 -7.32
CA GLY A 570 -5.24 2.08 -6.94
C GLY A 570 -4.21 1.10 -6.41
N ASP A 571 -4.59 -0.16 -6.32
CA ASP A 571 -3.80 -1.22 -5.70
C ASP A 571 -3.72 -2.49 -6.56
N ALA A 572 -3.71 -2.31 -7.88
CA ALA A 572 -3.40 -3.38 -8.81
C ALA A 572 -1.91 -3.73 -8.84
N VAL A 573 -1.59 -4.85 -9.45
CA VAL A 573 -0.29 -5.08 -10.08
C VAL A 573 -0.39 -4.54 -11.51
N ALA A 574 0.05 -3.31 -11.75
CA ALA A 574 -0.15 -2.62 -13.02
C ALA A 574 1.20 -2.24 -13.67
N VAL A 575 1.38 -2.61 -14.94
CA VAL A 575 2.51 -2.15 -15.76
C VAL A 575 1.99 -1.32 -16.92
N LEU A 576 2.47 -0.08 -17.02
CA LEU A 576 2.23 0.83 -18.12
C LEU A 576 3.51 0.90 -18.95
N GLN A 577 3.50 0.31 -20.15
CA GLN A 577 4.68 0.17 -21.00
C GLN A 577 4.55 0.96 -22.30
N ASN A 578 5.58 1.76 -22.62
CA ASN A 578 5.59 2.62 -23.82
C ASN A 578 4.37 3.55 -23.93
N CYS A 579 3.87 4.03 -22.78
CA CYS A 579 2.75 4.95 -22.72
C CYS A 579 3.22 6.41 -22.79
N ASN A 580 2.33 7.30 -23.24
CA ASN A 580 2.45 8.74 -23.02
C ASN A 580 1.60 9.14 -21.81
N ILE A 581 2.21 9.83 -20.86
CA ILE A 581 1.60 10.29 -19.63
C ILE A 581 1.63 11.82 -19.66
N TYR A 582 0.47 12.43 -19.85
CA TYR A 582 0.29 13.86 -20.04
C TYR A 582 -0.30 14.50 -18.79
N VAL A 583 0.53 15.29 -18.10
CA VAL A 583 0.10 16.08 -16.94
C VAL A 583 -0.61 17.34 -17.43
N ARG A 584 -1.86 17.52 -17.01
CA ARG A 584 -2.71 18.64 -17.40
C ARG A 584 -2.62 19.82 -16.44
N ARG A 585 -3.18 20.95 -16.87
CA ARG A 585 -3.37 22.12 -16.02
C ARG A 585 -4.39 21.82 -14.90
N PRO A 586 -4.03 21.90 -13.61
CA PRO A 586 -4.96 21.74 -12.50
C PRO A 586 -5.65 23.06 -12.14
N MET A 587 -6.45 23.06 -11.07
CA MET A 587 -6.94 24.31 -10.49
C MET A 587 -5.81 25.12 -9.86
N SER A 588 -6.04 26.42 -9.67
CA SER A 588 -5.11 27.28 -8.92
C SER A 588 -4.83 26.69 -7.53
N GLY A 589 -3.56 26.71 -7.11
CA GLY A 589 -3.12 26.19 -5.81
C GLY A 589 -2.96 24.66 -5.72
N GLN A 590 -3.47 23.90 -6.69
CA GLN A 590 -3.29 22.44 -6.72
C GLN A 590 -1.90 22.05 -7.21
N LYS A 591 -1.48 20.84 -6.81
CA LYS A 591 -0.25 20.17 -7.26
C LYS A 591 -0.64 18.92 -8.03
N ASN A 592 0.02 18.67 -9.16
CA ASN A 592 -0.20 17.47 -9.93
C ASN A 592 0.60 16.29 -9.38
N THR A 593 0.02 15.09 -9.44
CA THR A 593 0.65 13.83 -9.01
C THR A 593 0.32 12.76 -10.03
N VAL A 594 1.34 12.19 -10.66
CA VAL A 594 1.15 11.15 -11.68
C VAL A 594 0.55 9.89 -11.07
N THR A 595 1.08 9.43 -9.93
CA THR A 595 0.57 8.23 -9.26
C THR A 595 0.15 8.43 -7.82
N ALA A 596 -0.88 7.71 -7.39
CA ALA A 596 -1.23 7.53 -5.98
C ALA A 596 -1.48 6.04 -5.67
N GLN A 597 -0.41 5.31 -5.40
CA GLN A 597 -0.49 3.86 -5.21
C GLN A 597 -0.97 3.51 -3.79
N GLY A 598 -1.94 2.59 -3.71
CA GLY A 598 -2.77 2.33 -2.55
C GLY A 598 -2.45 1.05 -1.75
N ARG A 599 -1.23 0.51 -1.81
CA ARG A 599 -0.87 -0.71 -1.06
C ARG A 599 -0.92 -0.49 0.45
N THR A 600 -1.70 -1.30 1.15
CA THR A 600 -1.93 -1.16 2.60
C THR A 600 -1.23 -2.19 3.46
N ASP A 601 -0.78 -3.29 2.87
CA ASP A 601 -0.13 -4.40 3.56
C ASP A 601 1.19 -4.78 2.85
N PRO A 602 2.30 -4.99 3.60
CA PRO A 602 3.60 -5.28 3.01
C PRO A 602 3.66 -6.63 2.29
N GLY A 603 2.78 -7.58 2.64
CA GLY A 603 2.62 -8.87 1.98
C GLY A 603 2.02 -8.74 0.59
N GLU A 604 1.34 -7.64 0.24
CA GLU A 604 0.73 -7.49 -1.08
C GLU A 604 1.78 -7.46 -2.19
N ASN A 605 1.48 -8.17 -3.28
CA ASN A 605 2.33 -8.20 -4.48
C ASN A 605 2.02 -7.05 -5.47
N THR A 606 1.27 -6.04 -5.03
CA THR A 606 0.71 -4.93 -5.82
C THR A 606 1.69 -3.77 -6.00
N GLY A 607 1.47 -2.95 -7.02
CA GLY A 607 2.34 -1.82 -7.34
C GLY A 607 2.08 -1.28 -8.74
N ILE A 608 2.46 -0.02 -8.95
CA ILE A 608 2.39 0.64 -10.26
C ILE A 608 3.79 0.74 -10.84
N VAL A 609 3.99 0.18 -12.03
CA VAL A 609 5.26 0.26 -12.77
C VAL A 609 5.05 1.05 -14.06
N ILE A 610 5.77 2.15 -14.19
CA ILE A 610 5.85 2.96 -15.42
C ILE A 610 7.14 2.57 -16.14
N HIS A 611 7.01 1.87 -17.26
CA HIS A 611 8.13 1.24 -17.95
C HIS A 611 8.29 1.78 -19.37
N ASN A 612 9.50 2.25 -19.73
CA ASN A 612 9.82 2.76 -21.07
C ASN A 612 8.80 3.79 -21.59
N SER A 613 8.25 4.61 -20.70
CA SER A 613 7.15 5.54 -20.99
C SER A 613 7.63 6.99 -20.96
N ARG A 614 6.76 7.94 -21.34
CA ARG A 614 7.08 9.38 -21.39
C ARG A 614 6.16 10.16 -20.47
N VAL A 615 6.70 10.92 -19.52
CA VAL A 615 5.96 11.86 -18.65
C VAL A 615 6.19 13.27 -19.14
N MET A 616 5.13 13.95 -19.58
CA MET A 616 5.21 15.24 -20.28
C MET A 616 4.08 16.17 -19.84
N ALA A 617 4.26 17.48 -20.05
CA ALA A 617 3.16 18.42 -19.94
C ALA A 617 2.18 18.27 -21.12
N ALA A 618 0.89 18.27 -20.84
CA ALA A 618 -0.16 18.40 -21.84
C ALA A 618 -0.17 19.81 -22.44
N SER A 619 -0.84 20.00 -23.58
CA SER A 619 -0.90 21.30 -24.27
C SER A 619 -1.46 22.43 -23.41
N ASP A 620 -2.37 22.13 -22.47
CA ASP A 620 -2.96 23.11 -21.55
C ASP A 620 -2.03 23.51 -20.39
N LEU A 621 -1.10 22.64 -19.99
CA LEU A 621 -0.11 22.90 -18.94
C LEU A 621 1.16 23.56 -19.48
N ARG A 622 1.65 23.16 -20.66
CA ARG A 622 2.94 23.63 -21.23
C ARG A 622 3.17 25.14 -21.11
N PRO A 623 2.22 26.03 -21.47
CA PRO A 623 2.43 27.47 -21.41
C PRO A 623 2.55 28.02 -19.98
N VAL A 624 2.07 27.28 -18.98
CA VAL A 624 1.96 27.72 -17.58
C VAL A 624 2.62 26.74 -16.60
N GLN A 625 3.46 25.83 -17.09
CA GLN A 625 4.03 24.75 -16.27
C GLN A 625 4.87 25.26 -15.10
N GLY A 626 5.49 26.45 -15.23
CA GLY A 626 6.23 27.10 -14.15
C GLY A 626 5.34 27.56 -12.98
N SER A 627 4.02 27.65 -13.19
CA SER A 627 3.05 28.07 -12.16
C SER A 627 2.48 26.89 -11.34
N PHE A 628 2.72 25.65 -11.75
CA PHE A 628 2.13 24.46 -11.11
C PHE A 628 3.19 23.40 -10.84
N LYS A 629 3.28 22.95 -9.60
CA LYS A 629 4.18 21.86 -9.23
C LYS A 629 3.60 20.52 -9.66
N SER A 630 4.44 19.67 -10.25
CA SER A 630 4.08 18.32 -10.67
C SER A 630 5.06 17.29 -10.09
N TYR A 631 4.54 16.15 -9.64
CA TYR A 631 5.30 15.09 -8.99
C TYR A 631 5.00 13.73 -9.62
N LEU A 632 5.96 12.80 -9.53
CA LEU A 632 5.81 11.42 -9.98
C LEU A 632 4.74 10.66 -9.17
N GLY A 633 4.53 11.03 -7.91
CA GLY A 633 3.45 10.49 -7.11
C GLY A 633 3.47 10.88 -5.65
N ARG A 634 2.49 10.35 -4.90
CA ARG A 634 2.35 10.47 -3.45
C ARG A 634 1.74 9.21 -2.81
N PRO A 635 2.12 8.86 -1.56
CA PRO A 635 1.77 7.56 -0.97
C PRO A 635 0.37 7.56 -0.38
N TRP A 636 -0.64 7.23 -1.19
CA TRP A 636 -2.03 7.14 -0.71
C TRP A 636 -2.19 6.21 0.50
N LYS A 637 -1.41 5.13 0.55
CA LYS A 637 -1.44 4.16 1.66
C LYS A 637 -0.02 3.80 2.14
N LYS A 638 0.05 3.22 3.34
CA LYS A 638 1.28 3.05 4.15
C LYS A 638 2.43 2.35 3.42
N TYR A 639 2.15 1.37 2.57
CA TYR A 639 3.18 0.60 1.87
C TYR A 639 3.24 0.91 0.38
N SER A 640 2.82 2.13 -0.01
CA SER A 640 2.74 2.59 -1.40
C SER A 640 3.96 2.16 -2.23
N ARG A 641 3.75 1.57 -3.40
CA ARG A 641 4.82 1.05 -4.26
C ARG A 641 4.67 1.48 -5.71
N THR A 642 5.55 2.38 -6.14
CA THR A 642 5.60 2.89 -7.52
C THR A 642 7.02 2.86 -8.05
N VAL A 643 7.22 2.40 -9.29
CA VAL A 643 8.55 2.34 -9.91
C VAL A 643 8.52 2.91 -11.33
N PHE A 644 9.46 3.82 -11.63
CA PHE A 644 9.72 4.31 -12.98
C PHE A 644 10.98 3.65 -13.54
N LEU A 645 10.81 2.85 -14.61
CA LEU A 645 11.87 2.12 -15.30
C LEU A 645 12.08 2.72 -16.70
N LYS A 646 13.32 3.10 -17.02
CA LYS A 646 13.77 3.51 -18.37
C LYS A 646 12.85 4.53 -19.04
N SER A 647 12.22 5.41 -18.25
CA SER A 647 11.19 6.32 -18.74
C SER A 647 11.79 7.71 -19.01
N ASN A 648 11.26 8.41 -20.01
CA ASN A 648 11.61 9.80 -20.26
C ASN A 648 10.74 10.70 -19.37
N ILE A 649 11.36 11.53 -18.55
CA ILE A 649 10.70 12.42 -17.60
C ILE A 649 11.08 13.86 -17.98
N ASP A 650 10.09 14.62 -18.44
CA ASP A 650 10.25 16.01 -18.86
C ASP A 650 10.43 16.96 -17.65
N GLY A 651 10.88 18.19 -17.89
CA GLY A 651 11.29 19.17 -16.86
C GLY A 651 10.15 19.73 -16.01
N LEU A 652 8.89 19.36 -16.25
CA LEU A 652 7.75 19.75 -15.41
C LEU A 652 7.78 19.10 -14.01
N ILE A 653 8.47 17.96 -13.88
CA ILE A 653 8.55 17.24 -12.61
C ILE A 653 9.48 17.99 -11.68
N ASP A 654 8.97 18.34 -10.50
CA ASP A 654 9.73 19.03 -9.48
C ASP A 654 11.00 18.23 -9.11
N PRO A 655 12.15 18.87 -8.85
CA PRO A 655 13.39 18.18 -8.49
C PRO A 655 13.24 17.20 -7.31
N ALA A 656 12.34 17.49 -6.35
CA ALA A 656 12.01 16.59 -5.26
C ALA A 656 11.46 15.23 -5.74
N GLY A 657 10.82 15.21 -6.91
CA GLY A 657 10.27 14.04 -7.59
C GLY A 657 8.96 13.54 -7.00
N TRP A 658 8.89 13.40 -5.69
CA TRP A 658 7.77 12.78 -4.97
C TRP A 658 7.19 13.73 -3.92
N LEU A 659 5.88 13.67 -3.70
CA LEU A 659 5.15 14.51 -2.77
C LEU A 659 4.70 13.70 -1.54
N PRO A 660 4.91 14.18 -0.30
CA PRO A 660 4.34 13.52 0.88
C PRO A 660 2.81 13.45 0.77
N TRP A 661 2.20 12.42 1.35
CA TRP A 661 0.75 12.38 1.49
C TRP A 661 0.28 13.34 2.58
N LYS A 662 0.79 13.15 3.80
CA LYS A 662 0.63 14.04 4.97
C LYS A 662 1.78 13.79 5.95
N GLY A 663 2.49 14.83 6.37
CA GLY A 663 3.59 14.74 7.34
C GLY A 663 4.61 13.63 6.99
N ALA A 664 4.96 12.81 8.00
CA ALA A 664 5.87 11.67 7.87
C ALA A 664 5.18 10.34 7.47
N PHE A 665 3.88 10.35 7.19
CA PHE A 665 3.12 9.15 6.84
C PHE A 665 3.76 8.41 5.65
N ALA A 666 3.91 7.10 5.80
CA ALA A 666 4.43 6.15 4.81
C ALA A 666 5.89 6.34 4.37
N LEU A 667 6.57 7.45 4.70
CA LEU A 667 7.87 7.80 4.12
C LEU A 667 8.97 6.75 4.39
N SER A 668 8.86 6.00 5.49
CA SER A 668 9.78 4.91 5.85
C SER A 668 9.37 3.52 5.36
N THR A 669 8.12 3.34 4.93
CA THR A 669 7.53 2.03 4.58
C THR A 669 7.13 1.88 3.12
N LEU A 670 7.01 2.99 2.38
CA LEU A 670 6.80 3.00 0.94
C LEU A 670 8.02 2.46 0.18
N TYR A 671 7.83 2.13 -1.10
CA TYR A 671 8.92 1.82 -2.03
C TYR A 671 8.72 2.62 -3.32
N TYR A 672 9.46 3.73 -3.46
CA TYR A 672 9.48 4.57 -4.66
C TYR A 672 10.81 4.45 -5.38
N GLY A 673 10.78 3.84 -6.56
CA GLY A 673 11.96 3.48 -7.32
C GLY A 673 12.10 4.25 -8.63
N GLU A 674 13.31 4.73 -8.94
CA GLU A 674 13.67 5.24 -10.26
C GLU A 674 14.88 4.49 -10.80
N TYR A 675 14.78 3.95 -12.02
CA TYR A 675 15.85 3.20 -12.68
C TYR A 675 16.05 3.66 -14.12
N MET A 676 17.25 4.17 -14.43
CA MET A 676 17.68 4.54 -15.80
C MET A 676 16.70 5.45 -16.57
N SER A 677 15.97 6.32 -15.88
CA SER A 677 15.13 7.33 -16.52
C SER A 677 16.00 8.40 -17.23
N THR A 678 15.46 9.00 -18.29
CA THR A 678 16.13 10.06 -19.09
C THR A 678 15.24 11.31 -19.17
N GLY A 679 15.73 12.40 -19.76
CA GLY A 679 14.98 13.67 -19.85
C GLY A 679 15.35 14.65 -18.73
N SER A 680 14.93 15.90 -18.89
CA SER A 680 15.34 17.01 -18.00
C SER A 680 14.81 16.88 -16.57
N GLY A 681 13.70 16.17 -16.35
CA GLY A 681 13.14 15.89 -15.02
C GLY A 681 13.67 14.61 -14.36
N ALA A 682 14.52 13.82 -15.04
CA ALA A 682 14.98 12.53 -14.53
C ALA A 682 16.17 12.60 -13.54
N SER A 683 16.76 13.78 -13.32
CA SER A 683 17.89 13.91 -12.41
C SER A 683 17.50 13.57 -10.97
N THR A 684 18.16 12.58 -10.37
CA THR A 684 17.86 12.13 -9.01
C THR A 684 18.58 12.93 -7.90
N LYS A 685 19.47 13.86 -8.27
CA LYS A 685 20.30 14.62 -7.30
C LYS A 685 19.45 15.42 -6.30
N GLY A 686 18.36 16.03 -6.78
CA GLY A 686 17.45 16.86 -5.97
C GLY A 686 16.30 16.08 -5.31
N ARG A 687 16.25 14.76 -5.46
CA ARG A 687 15.15 13.95 -4.92
C ARG A 687 15.13 13.94 -3.40
N VAL A 688 13.93 13.75 -2.88
CA VAL A 688 13.64 13.52 -1.46
C VAL A 688 14.57 12.47 -0.84
N LYS A 689 14.81 12.58 0.47
CA LYS A 689 15.71 11.69 1.24
C LYS A 689 14.96 10.70 2.12
N TRP A 690 13.73 10.35 1.74
CA TRP A 690 12.91 9.41 2.50
C TRP A 690 13.53 8.01 2.49
N PRO A 691 13.48 7.24 3.58
CA PRO A 691 14.01 5.88 3.61
C PRO A 691 13.40 4.96 2.55
N GLY A 692 12.13 5.15 2.20
CA GLY A 692 11.43 4.40 1.16
C GLY A 692 11.71 4.85 -0.28
N TYR A 693 12.47 5.93 -0.50
CA TYR A 693 12.87 6.36 -1.84
C TYR A 693 14.19 5.71 -2.26
N HIS A 694 14.22 5.17 -3.48
CA HIS A 694 15.35 4.41 -4.01
C HIS A 694 15.71 4.89 -5.42
N THR A 695 16.93 5.40 -5.58
CA THR A 695 17.58 5.41 -6.89
C THR A 695 18.14 4.01 -7.13
N ILE A 696 17.42 3.21 -7.92
CA ILE A 696 17.75 1.81 -8.16
C ILE A 696 19.03 1.78 -9.01
N LYS A 697 20.05 1.06 -8.53
CA LYS A 697 21.35 0.94 -9.22
C LYS A 697 21.54 -0.42 -9.88
N SER A 698 20.86 -1.44 -9.36
CA SER A 698 21.05 -2.82 -9.81
C SER A 698 20.01 -3.22 -10.86
N PRO A 699 20.43 -3.73 -12.04
CA PRO A 699 19.51 -4.36 -12.98
C PRO A 699 18.74 -5.54 -12.38
N LEU A 700 19.32 -6.26 -11.40
CA LEU A 700 18.63 -7.35 -10.71
C LEU A 700 17.47 -6.84 -9.84
N GLU A 701 17.64 -5.68 -9.20
CA GLU A 701 16.58 -5.05 -8.41
C GLU A 701 15.48 -4.49 -9.32
N ALA A 702 15.87 -3.74 -10.36
CA ALA A 702 14.93 -3.23 -11.36
C ALA A 702 14.20 -4.37 -12.10
N GLY A 703 14.88 -5.48 -12.34
CA GLY A 703 14.35 -6.68 -12.98
C GLY A 703 13.13 -7.26 -12.28
N LYS A 704 12.99 -7.10 -10.95
CA LYS A 704 11.83 -7.56 -10.18
C LYS A 704 10.52 -6.90 -10.61
N PHE A 705 10.62 -5.71 -11.22
CA PHE A 705 9.47 -4.89 -11.64
C PHE A 705 9.16 -5.01 -13.14
N THR A 706 9.87 -5.87 -13.88
CA THR A 706 9.57 -6.10 -15.31
C THR A 706 8.27 -6.89 -15.50
N VAL A 707 7.76 -6.88 -16.73
CA VAL A 707 6.51 -7.58 -17.11
C VAL A 707 6.57 -9.07 -16.76
N GLU A 708 7.71 -9.71 -17.01
CA GLU A 708 7.93 -11.12 -16.67
C GLU A 708 7.76 -11.39 -15.17
N ASN A 709 8.43 -10.59 -14.34
CA ASN A 709 8.55 -10.91 -12.92
C ASN A 709 7.35 -10.43 -12.09
N ILE A 710 6.85 -9.22 -12.35
CA ILE A 710 5.77 -8.66 -11.54
C ILE A 710 4.39 -9.15 -11.99
N LEU A 711 4.18 -9.36 -13.30
CA LEU A 711 2.88 -9.78 -13.85
C LEU A 711 2.80 -11.28 -14.18
N ALA A 712 3.91 -12.02 -14.15
CA ALA A 712 4.02 -13.30 -14.85
C ALA A 712 3.56 -13.19 -16.33
N GLY A 713 3.90 -12.05 -16.95
CA GLY A 713 3.27 -11.52 -18.17
C GLY A 713 3.45 -12.35 -19.43
N ASN A 714 4.57 -13.09 -19.53
CA ASN A 714 4.98 -13.81 -20.74
C ASN A 714 3.91 -14.75 -21.30
N SER A 715 3.14 -15.33 -20.39
CA SER A 715 2.14 -16.35 -20.69
C SER A 715 0.81 -15.78 -21.19
N TRP A 716 0.40 -14.61 -20.71
CA TRP A 716 -0.97 -14.10 -20.89
C TRP A 716 -1.05 -12.83 -21.74
N ILE A 717 0.02 -12.01 -21.78
CA ILE A 717 0.08 -10.82 -22.63
C ILE A 717 0.35 -11.20 -24.09
N SER A 718 1.26 -12.17 -24.32
CA SER A 718 1.44 -12.78 -25.65
C SER A 718 0.12 -13.37 -26.18
N ALA A 719 -0.67 -13.99 -25.29
CA ALA A 719 -2.01 -14.50 -25.58
C ALA A 719 -3.08 -13.40 -25.83
N ALA A 720 -2.77 -12.13 -25.54
CA ALA A 720 -3.62 -11.00 -25.88
C ALA A 720 -3.34 -10.48 -27.30
N GLY A 721 -2.17 -10.79 -27.87
CA GLY A 721 -1.78 -10.39 -29.24
C GLY A 721 -1.21 -8.99 -29.28
N VAL A 722 -0.66 -8.55 -28.14
CA VAL A 722 -0.15 -7.21 -27.92
C VAL A 722 1.37 -7.30 -27.76
N PRO A 723 2.15 -6.42 -28.41
CA PRO A 723 3.59 -6.39 -28.23
C PRO A 723 3.94 -5.98 -26.80
N PHE A 724 4.96 -6.61 -26.21
CA PHE A 724 5.47 -6.23 -24.90
C PHE A 724 6.95 -6.59 -24.76
N GLU A 725 7.66 -5.82 -23.95
CA GLU A 725 9.02 -6.16 -23.51
C GLU A 725 8.92 -6.92 -22.19
N SER A 726 9.43 -8.15 -22.18
CA SER A 726 9.43 -9.07 -21.03
C SER A 726 10.31 -8.56 -19.87
N GLY A 727 11.52 -8.14 -20.21
CA GLY A 727 12.58 -7.71 -19.30
C GLY A 727 12.88 -6.21 -19.36
N LEU A 728 14.08 -5.81 -18.90
CA LEU A 728 14.56 -4.42 -18.88
C LEU A 728 15.05 -3.92 -20.24
#